data_AF-A0A1Y1VZ46-F1
#
_entry.id   AF-A0A1Y1VZ46-F1
#
_cell.length_a   1.000
_cell.length_b   1.000
_cell.length_c   1.000
_cell.angle_alpha   90.00
_cell.angle_beta   90.00
_cell.angle_gamma   90.00
#
_symmetry.space_group_name_H-M   'P 1'
#
loop_
_entity.id
_entity.type
_entity.pdbx_description
1 polymer ?
#
loop_
_entity_poly.entity_id
_entity_poly.type
_entity_poly.pdbx_seq_one_letter_code
_entity_poly.pdbx_strand_id
1 'polypeptide(L)'
;MRENYYRGKIATEPQRVEMEGKGIGLPNGQRRYWSIVNNEIFDLTEYIQRRGAPFVVAPDGKSNETTSRTFLDDAVQTMFQMHPGQDITEKWRRHFAKRPVAKRLHYQCLRGAFYAGVIDKRKSFQCYFANYVLLASSVALTSIIFFKFLAALQLGSKREPEEHDKFIICNVPCYTEGEEGLRSTLESLATLHYDDKRKLMFIICDGMIVGSGNDRPTPRIVLDILGVDPDIDPEPLSFLSLGEGTKQHNMGKVYSGLFEASGHVVPYIVVVKCGTPRERTRQGNRGKRDSQIILMRFFNKVHFNLAMTPLELEIYHQIKNVIGVNPAFYEFIMMVDADTYVSPDSLNRMVSCMLHDSKLMGICGETQLANEKDTWITMIQVYEYYISHHLSKAFESLFGSVTCLPGCFCMYRIRTPEANQPLLIANQMVQDYSENKVDTLHKRNLLHLGEDRYLTTLMLKHHPYYKMKFTSDAQCRTNAPDTWQVLLSQRRRWINSTVHNLLELVFLPRLCGFCCFSMRFIVFIDLVSTIVMPATVVYLGYLIYQLAISTSDTPLVSVYLLAAVYGLQAMLFVIKRQWQHIGWMIVYLLALPVFSFFIPIYAFWHFDDFSWGNTRVVVGDGKKPKFVAEVEEFDPSVIPLRKWDEYEQEILYGQPEKARMDDMRSEMSSRASMYFGPPRPGSAAGSVYPVNNYGYYHDGGANMQIMNQNMGMAPAMSVHGGDMGGDAASIAGTSMMHRNGGGGQGGGFMGDAISLHIPQFSLNTGFMGGNGGSLMPDSGPVPYPSGMPNEVLMQSVRRILSSVDLMLVTKKQVRQQVAQDCNMDMDELNARKSFINVCIDEVLNERL
;
A
#
# COMPACT_ATOMS: atom_id res chain seq x y z
N MET A 1 23.24 -69.80 -3.79
CA MET A 1 22.01 -68.99 -3.63
C MET A 1 22.31 -67.49 -3.48
N ARG A 2 22.99 -66.83 -4.43
CA ARG A 2 23.25 -65.37 -4.37
C ARG A 2 23.18 -64.63 -5.72
N GLU A 3 22.60 -65.24 -6.75
CA GLU A 3 22.54 -64.65 -8.10
C GLU A 3 21.31 -63.77 -8.34
N ASN A 4 20.21 -63.96 -7.60
CA ASN A 4 18.93 -63.29 -7.85
C ASN A 4 18.55 -62.17 -6.86
N TYR A 5 19.50 -61.59 -6.13
CA TYR A 5 19.23 -60.49 -5.17
C TYR A 5 20.00 -59.22 -5.52
N TYR A 6 19.27 -58.10 -5.61
CA TYR A 6 19.79 -56.76 -5.86
C TYR A 6 20.88 -56.36 -4.85
N ARG A 7 21.85 -55.54 -5.28
CA ARG A 7 22.94 -55.03 -4.43
C ARG A 7 22.37 -54.20 -3.26
N GLY A 8 22.45 -54.72 -2.04
CA GLY A 8 22.04 -54.00 -0.83
C GLY A 8 21.99 -54.89 0.42
N LYS A 9 21.65 -54.30 1.56
CA LYS A 9 21.21 -55.06 2.75
C LYS A 9 19.71 -55.31 2.64
N ILE A 10 19.24 -56.51 2.99
CA ILE A 10 17.80 -56.79 3.15
C ILE A 10 17.28 -55.90 4.28
N ALA A 11 16.20 -55.14 4.00
CA ALA A 11 15.59 -54.22 4.95
C ALA A 11 14.14 -54.63 5.24
N THR A 12 13.74 -54.60 6.52
CA THR A 12 12.41 -55.01 6.98
C THR A 12 11.80 -53.92 7.86
N GLU A 13 10.51 -53.66 7.68
CA GLU A 13 9.78 -52.65 8.48
C GLU A 13 9.66 -53.09 9.96
N PRO A 14 9.87 -52.20 10.95
CA PRO A 14 9.77 -52.53 12.37
C PRO A 14 8.45 -53.20 12.77
N GLN A 15 7.33 -52.71 12.23
CA GLN A 15 6.00 -53.24 12.49
C GLN A 15 5.86 -54.70 12.03
N ARG A 16 6.49 -55.06 10.92
CA ARG A 16 6.52 -56.44 10.42
C ARG A 16 7.37 -57.34 11.32
N VAL A 17 8.50 -56.84 11.81
CA VAL A 17 9.35 -57.54 12.79
C VAL A 17 8.56 -57.82 14.08
N GLU A 18 7.81 -56.81 14.56
CA GLU A 18 6.94 -56.94 15.73
C GLU A 18 5.76 -57.92 15.51
N MET A 19 5.07 -57.84 14.38
CA MET A 19 3.94 -58.72 14.04
C MET A 19 4.36 -60.18 13.93
N GLU A 20 5.38 -60.49 13.12
CA GLU A 20 5.89 -61.86 12.97
C GLU A 20 6.49 -62.40 14.28
N GLY A 21 7.03 -61.51 15.14
CA GLY A 21 7.46 -61.85 16.50
C GLY A 21 6.32 -62.27 17.43
N LYS A 22 5.15 -61.65 17.29
CA LYS A 22 3.91 -62.04 17.99
C LYS A 22 3.22 -63.26 17.36
N GLY A 23 3.64 -63.71 16.18
CA GLY A 23 3.02 -64.79 15.39
C GLY A 23 1.86 -64.32 14.49
N ILE A 24 1.75 -63.02 14.26
CA ILE A 24 0.73 -62.38 13.43
C ILE A 24 1.23 -62.34 11.98
N GLY A 25 0.43 -62.81 11.03
CA GLY A 25 0.77 -62.81 9.59
C GLY A 25 1.63 -63.99 9.13
N LEU A 26 1.86 -65.00 9.98
CA LEU A 26 2.59 -66.22 9.64
C LEU A 26 1.66 -67.45 9.59
N PRO A 27 1.94 -68.45 8.72
CA PRO A 27 1.17 -69.69 8.68
C PRO A 27 1.13 -70.39 10.04
N ASN A 28 -0.03 -70.94 10.40
CA ASN A 28 -0.27 -71.69 11.65
C ASN A 28 0.06 -70.93 12.95
N GLY A 29 0.12 -69.58 12.92
CA GLY A 29 0.39 -68.77 14.11
C GLY A 29 1.80 -68.95 14.69
N GLN A 30 2.73 -69.50 13.90
CA GLN A 30 4.12 -69.70 14.33
C GLN A 30 4.78 -68.36 14.65
N ARG A 31 5.48 -68.26 15.79
CA ARG A 31 6.24 -67.06 16.16
C ARG A 31 7.65 -67.12 15.59
N ARG A 32 8.14 -66.01 15.04
CA ARG A 32 9.57 -65.83 14.72
C ARG A 32 10.31 -65.25 15.91
N TYR A 33 11.31 -65.97 16.40
CA TYR A 33 12.22 -65.53 17.46
C TYR A 33 13.32 -64.64 16.89
N TRP A 34 12.91 -63.59 16.18
CA TRP A 34 13.80 -62.55 15.68
C TRP A 34 13.71 -61.29 16.54
N SER A 35 14.84 -60.63 16.77
CA SER A 35 14.92 -59.39 17.56
C SER A 35 15.96 -58.45 16.97
N ILE A 36 15.83 -57.17 17.30
CA ILE A 36 16.71 -56.11 16.82
C ILE A 36 17.86 -55.87 17.81
N VAL A 37 19.10 -55.81 17.30
CA VAL A 37 20.27 -55.34 18.03
C VAL A 37 21.06 -54.34 17.15
N ASN A 38 21.26 -53.12 17.63
CA ASN A 38 21.96 -52.02 16.95
C ASN A 38 21.42 -51.69 15.53
N ASN A 39 20.10 -51.74 15.33
CA ASN A 39 19.39 -51.62 14.03
C ASN A 39 19.60 -52.79 13.04
N GLU A 40 20.31 -53.85 13.42
CA GLU A 40 20.41 -55.11 12.67
C GLU A 40 19.39 -56.12 13.23
N ILE A 41 18.75 -56.89 12.37
CA ILE A 41 17.74 -57.90 12.71
C ILE A 41 18.40 -59.27 12.69
N PHE A 42 18.24 -60.03 13.77
CA PHE A 42 18.76 -61.39 13.88
C PHE A 42 17.60 -62.36 14.11
N ASP A 43 17.60 -63.51 13.44
CA ASP A 43 16.57 -64.53 13.53
C ASP A 43 17.14 -65.82 14.16
N LEU A 44 16.69 -66.15 15.37
CA LEU A 44 17.07 -67.35 16.10
C LEU A 44 15.98 -68.43 16.04
N THR A 45 14.95 -68.27 15.20
CA THR A 45 13.76 -69.15 15.18
C THR A 45 14.12 -70.62 15.08
N GLU A 46 14.94 -70.99 14.09
CA GLU A 46 15.34 -72.38 13.88
C GLU A 46 16.23 -72.93 15.00
N TYR A 47 17.15 -72.11 15.53
CA TYR A 47 18.04 -72.48 16.63
C TYR A 47 17.29 -72.70 17.95
N ILE A 48 16.31 -71.85 18.25
CA ILE A 48 15.46 -71.97 19.44
C ILE A 48 14.52 -73.17 19.31
N GLN A 49 13.83 -73.33 18.17
CA GLN A 49 12.89 -74.42 17.94
C GLN A 49 13.58 -75.80 17.96
N ARG A 50 14.83 -75.90 17.47
CA ARG A 50 15.61 -77.15 17.43
C ARG A 50 16.56 -77.34 18.64
N ARG A 51 16.52 -76.45 19.64
CA ARG A 51 17.39 -76.47 20.84
C ARG A 51 18.90 -76.53 20.51
N GLY A 52 19.35 -75.74 19.53
CA GLY A 52 20.73 -75.64 19.11
C GLY A 52 20.90 -75.52 17.59
N ALA A 53 22.14 -75.61 17.12
CA ALA A 53 22.49 -75.52 15.71
C ALA A 53 21.76 -76.59 14.87
N PRO A 54 21.09 -76.22 13.75
CA PRO A 54 20.43 -77.18 12.87
C PRO A 54 21.42 -78.12 12.14
N PHE A 55 22.67 -77.67 11.98
CA PHE A 55 23.78 -78.42 11.42
C PHE A 55 25.08 -78.06 12.17
N VAL A 56 25.97 -79.04 12.35
CA VAL A 56 27.33 -78.84 12.86
C VAL A 56 28.27 -78.89 11.65
N VAL A 57 29.01 -77.81 11.41
CA VAL A 57 30.08 -77.77 10.40
C VAL A 57 31.40 -77.72 11.15
N ALA A 58 32.05 -78.88 11.29
CA ALA A 58 33.45 -78.94 11.72
C ALA A 58 34.36 -78.51 10.55
N PRO A 59 35.47 -77.80 10.82
CA PRO A 59 36.54 -77.62 9.83
C PRO A 59 37.15 -78.98 9.45
N ASP A 60 37.70 -79.07 8.24
CA ASP A 60 38.36 -80.28 7.74
C ASP A 60 39.39 -80.83 8.74
N GLY A 61 39.28 -82.11 9.07
CA GLY A 61 40.17 -82.81 10.00
C GLY A 61 39.75 -82.80 11.48
N LYS A 62 38.54 -82.36 11.85
CA LYS A 62 37.99 -82.52 13.22
C LYS A 62 36.71 -83.36 13.23
N SER A 63 36.52 -84.18 14.27
CA SER A 63 35.32 -85.02 14.40
C SER A 63 34.08 -84.19 14.73
N ASN A 64 32.91 -84.65 14.28
CA ASN A 64 31.61 -84.03 14.54
C ASN A 64 31.01 -84.41 15.91
N GLU A 65 31.81 -84.95 16.83
CA GLU A 65 31.37 -85.35 18.18
C GLU A 65 31.35 -84.15 19.15
N THR A 66 30.54 -83.14 18.83
CA THR A 66 30.16 -82.10 19.79
C THR A 66 28.91 -82.55 20.56
N THR A 67 29.09 -82.92 21.84
CA THR A 67 28.00 -83.26 22.76
C THR A 67 27.02 -82.11 23.04
N SER A 68 27.39 -80.87 22.71
CA SER A 68 26.48 -79.72 22.72
C SER A 68 26.31 -79.11 21.33
N ARG A 69 25.05 -78.89 20.95
CA ARG A 69 24.66 -78.07 19.79
C ARG A 69 24.36 -76.61 20.18
N THR A 70 24.46 -76.27 21.47
CA THR A 70 24.26 -74.91 21.97
C THR A 70 25.60 -74.20 22.15
N PHE A 71 25.77 -73.07 21.44
CA PHE A 71 26.98 -72.24 21.48
C PHE A 71 26.69 -70.75 21.80
N LEU A 72 25.42 -70.35 21.80
CA LEU A 72 24.98 -69.04 22.30
C LEU A 72 24.76 -69.10 23.80
N ASP A 73 25.24 -68.09 24.53
CA ASP A 73 24.98 -67.87 25.96
C ASP A 73 23.46 -67.96 26.22
N ASP A 74 23.02 -68.71 27.24
CA ASP A 74 21.60 -68.95 27.51
C ASP A 74 20.83 -67.65 27.78
N ALA A 75 21.51 -66.62 28.30
CA ALA A 75 20.93 -65.29 28.45
C ALA A 75 20.60 -64.64 27.08
N VAL A 76 21.40 -64.91 26.05
CA VAL A 76 21.10 -64.45 24.67
C VAL A 76 19.88 -65.17 24.13
N GLN A 77 19.81 -66.49 24.26
CA GLN A 77 18.65 -67.27 23.83
C GLN A 77 17.36 -66.78 24.52
N THR A 78 17.43 -66.60 25.84
CA THR A 78 16.33 -66.08 26.67
C THR A 78 15.89 -64.68 26.24
N MET A 79 16.82 -63.77 25.89
CA MET A 79 16.45 -62.42 25.41
C MET A 79 15.62 -62.45 24.13
N PHE A 80 15.93 -63.34 23.17
CA PHE A 80 15.16 -63.49 21.92
C PHE A 80 13.83 -64.25 22.14
N GLN A 81 13.77 -65.18 23.09
CA GLN A 81 12.52 -65.89 23.45
C GLN A 81 11.52 -64.98 24.17
N MET A 82 12.00 -64.12 25.08
CA MET A 82 11.16 -63.23 25.89
C MET A 82 10.73 -61.95 25.15
N HIS A 83 11.49 -61.54 24.14
CA HIS A 83 11.28 -60.29 23.40
C HIS A 83 11.32 -60.46 21.88
N PRO A 84 10.55 -61.40 21.30
CA PRO A 84 10.45 -61.56 19.86
C PRO A 84 9.80 -60.31 19.25
N GLY A 85 10.36 -59.87 18.14
CA GLY A 85 9.91 -58.68 17.41
C GLY A 85 10.34 -57.32 18.00
N GLN A 86 11.02 -57.30 19.15
CA GLN A 86 11.39 -56.05 19.85
C GLN A 86 12.85 -55.63 19.61
N ASP A 87 13.15 -54.36 19.88
CA ASP A 87 14.52 -53.87 20.04
C ASP A 87 15.05 -54.24 21.44
N ILE A 88 16.03 -55.14 21.45
CA ILE A 88 16.71 -55.61 22.65
C ILE A 88 18.11 -54.99 22.79
N THR A 89 18.47 -53.99 21.99
CA THR A 89 19.78 -53.32 21.98
C THR A 89 20.20 -52.85 23.37
N GLU A 90 19.29 -52.29 24.16
CA GLU A 90 19.61 -51.84 25.50
C GLU A 90 19.84 -53.01 26.46
N LYS A 91 18.99 -54.04 26.41
CA LYS A 91 19.13 -55.27 27.21
C LYS A 91 20.46 -55.98 26.89
N TRP A 92 20.81 -56.06 25.61
CA TRP A 92 22.09 -56.54 25.10
C TRP A 92 23.29 -55.72 25.64
N ARG A 93 23.19 -54.38 25.63
CA ARG A 93 24.23 -53.50 26.17
C ARG A 93 24.41 -53.65 27.67
N ARG A 94 23.30 -53.73 28.43
CA ARG A 94 23.31 -53.93 29.89
C ARG A 94 23.89 -55.29 30.28
N HIS A 95 23.44 -56.38 29.65
CA HIS A 95 23.92 -57.74 29.93
C HIS A 95 25.43 -57.88 29.70
N PHE A 96 25.95 -57.37 28.58
CA PHE A 96 27.37 -57.45 28.25
C PHE A 96 28.22 -56.26 28.77
N ALA A 97 27.69 -55.39 29.63
CA ALA A 97 28.38 -54.18 30.09
C ALA A 97 29.74 -54.48 30.74
N LYS A 98 29.84 -55.59 31.50
CA LYS A 98 31.08 -56.05 32.17
C LYS A 98 31.89 -57.07 31.35
N ARG A 99 31.43 -57.49 30.15
CA ARG A 99 32.04 -58.56 29.33
C ARG A 99 32.23 -58.12 27.86
N PRO A 100 33.07 -57.10 27.55
CA PRO A 100 33.19 -56.54 26.19
C PRO A 100 33.72 -57.53 25.14
N VAL A 101 34.60 -58.47 25.53
CA VAL A 101 35.12 -59.51 24.62
C VAL A 101 33.99 -60.48 24.22
N ALA A 102 33.23 -60.98 25.20
CA ALA A 102 32.08 -61.85 24.94
C ALA A 102 31.01 -61.13 24.11
N LYS A 103 30.76 -59.84 24.38
CA LYS A 103 29.87 -58.98 23.57
C LYS A 103 30.22 -59.02 22.09
N ARG A 104 31.51 -58.84 21.77
CA ARG A 104 32.01 -58.84 20.39
C ARG A 104 31.89 -60.23 19.76
N LEU A 105 32.28 -61.28 20.49
CA LEU A 105 32.20 -62.66 20.03
C LEU A 105 30.76 -63.09 19.71
N HIS A 106 29.81 -62.89 20.64
CA HIS A 106 28.41 -63.23 20.41
C HIS A 106 27.77 -62.35 19.32
N TYR A 107 28.12 -61.06 19.23
CA TYR A 107 27.62 -60.19 18.16
C TYR A 107 28.15 -60.60 16.77
N GLN A 108 29.43 -61.00 16.68
CA GLN A 108 30.00 -61.55 15.45
C GLN A 108 29.36 -62.89 15.08
N CYS A 109 29.08 -63.74 16.06
CA CYS A 109 28.38 -65.01 15.88
C CYS A 109 26.94 -64.81 15.36
N LEU A 110 26.17 -63.92 16.00
CA LEU A 110 24.85 -63.48 15.52
C LEU A 110 24.92 -62.96 14.08
N ARG A 111 25.92 -62.14 13.75
CA ARG A 111 26.09 -61.57 12.41
C ARG A 111 26.59 -62.57 11.36
N GLY A 112 27.25 -63.64 11.76
CA GLY A 112 27.71 -64.71 10.87
C GLY A 112 26.63 -65.76 10.57
N ALA A 113 25.86 -66.17 11.58
CA ALA A 113 24.95 -67.31 11.49
C ALA A 113 23.45 -66.95 11.48
N PHE A 114 23.06 -65.80 12.05
CA PHE A 114 21.65 -65.47 12.33
C PHE A 114 21.20 -64.12 11.76
N TYR A 115 21.99 -63.50 10.89
CA TYR A 115 21.68 -62.19 10.33
C TYR A 115 20.54 -62.24 9.30
N ALA A 116 19.41 -61.59 9.62
CA ALA A 116 18.23 -61.54 8.77
C ALA A 116 18.10 -60.23 7.97
N GLY A 117 18.66 -59.12 8.45
CA GLY A 117 18.62 -57.84 7.74
C GLY A 117 18.90 -56.60 8.58
N VAL A 118 18.42 -55.45 8.11
CA VAL A 118 18.37 -54.18 8.85
C VAL A 118 16.95 -53.66 8.96
N ILE A 119 16.72 -52.73 9.89
CA ILE A 119 15.46 -51.97 9.95
C ILE A 119 15.34 -51.05 8.74
N ASP A 120 14.19 -51.10 8.06
CA ASP A 120 13.78 -50.05 7.12
C ASP A 120 13.29 -48.81 7.88
N LYS A 121 14.01 -47.69 7.73
CA LYS A 121 13.66 -46.39 8.31
C LYS A 121 12.98 -45.43 7.33
N ARG A 122 12.76 -45.82 6.07
CA ARG A 122 12.17 -44.94 5.04
C ARG A 122 10.74 -44.52 5.38
N LYS A 123 10.00 -45.35 6.11
CA LYS A 123 8.66 -45.02 6.64
C LYS A 123 8.66 -44.42 8.06
N SER A 124 9.81 -44.08 8.62
CA SER A 124 9.87 -43.47 9.96
C SER A 124 9.38 -42.02 9.94
N PHE A 125 8.90 -41.55 11.10
CA PHE A 125 8.56 -40.13 11.30
C PHE A 125 9.72 -39.20 10.94
N GLN A 126 10.97 -39.59 11.23
CA GLN A 126 12.17 -38.82 10.88
C GLN A 126 12.32 -38.61 9.36
N CYS A 127 11.94 -39.60 8.55
CA CYS A 127 12.02 -39.52 7.09
C CYS A 127 10.82 -38.77 6.49
N TYR A 128 9.63 -38.85 7.11
CA TYR A 128 8.42 -38.16 6.66
C TYR A 128 8.19 -36.78 7.29
N PHE A 129 8.95 -36.38 8.31
CA PHE A 129 8.76 -35.12 9.03
C PHE A 129 8.74 -33.91 8.10
N ALA A 130 9.71 -33.81 7.19
CA ALA A 130 9.76 -32.75 6.19
C ALA A 130 8.51 -32.74 5.29
N ASN A 131 8.01 -33.91 4.87
CA ASN A 131 6.81 -34.04 4.05
C ASN A 131 5.54 -33.63 4.82
N TYR A 132 5.43 -33.96 6.11
CA TYR A 132 4.32 -33.51 6.95
C TYR A 132 4.36 -32.01 7.20
N VAL A 133 5.55 -31.41 7.41
CA VAL A 133 5.72 -29.96 7.51
C VAL A 133 5.31 -29.28 6.20
N LEU A 134 5.82 -29.75 5.06
CA LEU A 134 5.46 -29.22 3.74
C LEU A 134 3.95 -29.34 3.45
N LEU A 135 3.32 -30.46 3.82
CA LEU A 135 1.88 -30.65 3.68
C LEU A 135 1.10 -29.67 4.58
N ALA A 136 1.49 -29.52 5.86
CA ALA A 136 0.85 -28.58 6.77
C ALA A 136 0.99 -27.13 6.29
N SER A 137 2.17 -26.72 5.81
CA SER A 137 2.39 -25.41 5.20
C SER A 137 1.56 -25.22 3.93
N SER A 138 1.45 -26.24 3.08
CA SER A 138 0.63 -26.19 1.85
C SER A 138 -0.85 -26.05 2.16
N VAL A 139 -1.37 -26.77 3.17
CA VAL A 139 -2.76 -26.64 3.65
C VAL A 139 -3.01 -25.26 4.24
N ALA A 140 -2.07 -24.70 5.02
CA ALA A 140 -2.19 -23.36 5.58
C ALA A 140 -2.23 -22.28 4.48
N LEU A 141 -1.33 -22.35 3.49
CA LEU A 141 -1.31 -21.43 2.35
C LEU A 141 -2.58 -21.54 1.49
N THR A 142 -3.03 -22.76 1.19
CA THR A 142 -4.27 -23.01 0.43
C THR A 142 -5.49 -22.46 1.18
N SER A 143 -5.55 -22.66 2.50
CA SER A 143 -6.60 -22.07 3.36
C SER A 143 -6.59 -20.54 3.29
N ILE A 144 -5.43 -19.89 3.41
CA ILE A 144 -5.29 -18.43 3.29
C ILE A 144 -5.79 -17.94 1.92
N ILE A 145 -5.42 -18.63 0.83
CA ILE A 145 -5.85 -18.26 -0.53
C ILE A 145 -7.36 -18.47 -0.70
N PHE A 146 -7.93 -19.55 -0.15
CA PHE A 146 -9.37 -19.79 -0.16
C PHE A 146 -10.14 -18.73 0.64
N PHE A 147 -9.66 -18.34 1.82
CA PHE A 147 -10.24 -17.23 2.57
C PHE A 147 -10.03 -15.87 1.88
N LYS A 148 -8.89 -15.62 1.22
CA LYS A 148 -8.68 -14.45 0.34
C LYS A 148 -9.73 -14.41 -0.78
N PHE A 149 -10.01 -15.54 -1.42
CA PHE A 149 -11.05 -15.67 -2.45
C PHE A 149 -12.45 -15.40 -1.88
N LEU A 150 -12.86 -16.06 -0.80
CA LEU A 150 -14.17 -15.85 -0.17
C LEU A 150 -14.36 -14.40 0.31
N ALA A 151 -13.33 -13.82 0.92
CA ALA A 151 -13.32 -12.44 1.35
C ALA A 151 -13.53 -11.47 0.18
N ALA A 152 -12.91 -11.76 -0.96
CA ALA A 152 -12.97 -10.92 -2.15
C ALA A 152 -14.27 -11.04 -2.96
N LEU A 153 -15.07 -12.09 -2.77
CA LEU A 153 -16.36 -12.24 -3.44
C LEU A 153 -17.29 -11.05 -3.17
N GLN A 154 -17.33 -10.57 -1.92
CA GLN A 154 -18.09 -9.38 -1.47
C GLN A 154 -19.48 -9.27 -2.14
N LEU A 155 -20.28 -10.34 -2.04
CA LEU A 155 -21.62 -10.42 -2.64
C LEU A 155 -22.65 -9.57 -1.87
N GLY A 156 -22.48 -8.26 -1.93
CA GLY A 156 -23.44 -7.25 -1.47
C GLY A 156 -24.14 -6.58 -2.64
N SER A 157 -25.37 -6.12 -2.44
CA SER A 157 -25.98 -5.13 -3.32
C SER A 157 -25.23 -3.80 -3.17
N LYS A 158 -24.98 -3.10 -4.28
CA LYS A 158 -24.55 -1.70 -4.22
C LYS A 158 -25.62 -0.91 -3.49
N ARG A 159 -25.26 -0.27 -2.38
CA ARG A 159 -26.13 0.67 -1.68
C ARG A 159 -26.14 2.00 -2.42
N GLU A 160 -27.28 2.68 -2.41
CA GLU A 160 -27.36 4.08 -2.80
C GLU A 160 -26.48 4.92 -1.86
N PRO A 161 -25.80 5.98 -2.34
CA PRO A 161 -25.05 6.87 -1.46
C PRO A 161 -26.00 7.52 -0.45
N GLU A 162 -25.65 7.45 0.83
CA GLU A 162 -26.31 8.24 1.85
C GLU A 162 -25.76 9.68 1.81
N GLU A 163 -26.65 10.67 1.92
CA GLU A 163 -26.26 12.07 2.04
C GLU A 163 -25.84 12.39 3.48
N HIS A 164 -24.73 13.14 3.62
CA HIS A 164 -24.17 13.52 4.91
C HIS A 164 -23.74 14.99 4.92
N ASP A 165 -23.77 15.60 6.10
CA ASP A 165 -23.56 17.04 6.32
C ASP A 165 -22.25 17.36 7.08
N LYS A 166 -21.29 16.43 7.04
CA LYS A 166 -20.04 16.48 7.80
C LYS A 166 -19.02 17.40 7.15
N PHE A 167 -18.30 18.20 7.95
CA PHE A 167 -17.21 19.03 7.42
C PHE A 167 -15.96 18.20 7.12
N ILE A 168 -15.47 18.28 5.88
CA ILE A 168 -14.38 17.43 5.36
C ILE A 168 -13.35 18.28 4.60
N ILE A 169 -12.09 17.93 4.80
CA ILE A 169 -10.95 18.54 4.10
C ILE A 169 -10.47 17.58 3.01
N CYS A 170 -10.38 18.07 1.79
CA CYS A 170 -9.77 17.38 0.66
C CYS A 170 -8.33 17.89 0.53
N ASN A 171 -7.37 17.18 1.13
CA ASN A 171 -5.97 17.55 1.17
C ASN A 171 -5.22 17.04 -0.07
N VAL A 172 -4.62 17.97 -0.83
CA VAL A 172 -3.95 17.71 -2.11
C VAL A 172 -2.50 18.23 -2.07
N PRO A 173 -1.52 17.41 -1.66
CA PRO A 173 -0.10 17.76 -1.77
C PRO A 173 0.35 17.70 -3.23
N CYS A 174 0.93 18.80 -3.71
CA CYS A 174 1.43 18.98 -5.07
C CYS A 174 2.95 19.24 -5.04
N TYR A 175 3.67 18.83 -6.08
CA TYR A 175 5.13 18.98 -6.20
C TYR A 175 5.60 19.38 -7.60
N THR A 176 5.30 18.56 -8.62
CA THR A 176 5.76 18.75 -10.02
C THR A 176 4.79 18.16 -11.04
N GLU A 177 3.52 18.01 -10.67
CA GLU A 177 2.45 17.51 -11.52
C GLU A 177 2.21 18.46 -12.71
N GLY A 178 1.72 17.91 -13.82
CA GLY A 178 1.31 18.68 -14.99
C GLY A 178 -0.07 19.32 -14.81
N GLU A 179 -0.34 20.38 -15.58
CA GLU A 179 -1.61 21.13 -15.49
C GLU A 179 -2.85 20.25 -15.69
N GLU A 180 -2.82 19.31 -16.63
CA GLU A 180 -3.95 18.41 -16.91
C GLU A 180 -4.29 17.51 -15.72
N GLY A 181 -3.28 16.95 -15.04
CA GLY A 181 -3.47 16.11 -13.86
C GLY A 181 -3.98 16.91 -12.66
N LEU A 182 -3.40 18.08 -12.42
CA LEU A 182 -3.84 19.02 -11.37
C LEU A 182 -5.28 19.47 -11.60
N ARG A 183 -5.61 19.88 -12.83
CA ARG A 183 -6.95 20.32 -13.22
C ARG A 183 -7.98 19.20 -13.03
N SER A 184 -7.70 18.01 -13.57
CA SER A 184 -8.55 16.82 -13.41
C SER A 184 -8.80 16.47 -11.93
N THR A 185 -7.77 16.54 -11.10
CA THR A 185 -7.89 16.30 -9.64
C THR A 185 -8.79 17.36 -9.00
N LEU A 186 -8.50 18.65 -9.16
CA LEU A 186 -9.23 19.75 -8.52
C LEU A 186 -10.69 19.84 -8.98
N GLU A 187 -10.94 19.70 -10.28
CA GLU A 187 -12.30 19.66 -10.83
C GLU A 187 -13.07 18.44 -10.31
N SER A 188 -12.44 17.25 -10.22
CA SER A 188 -13.10 16.06 -9.66
C SER A 188 -13.49 16.20 -8.19
N LEU A 189 -12.70 16.93 -7.39
CA LEU A 189 -12.96 17.21 -5.98
C LEU A 189 -14.07 18.26 -5.80
N ALA A 190 -14.11 19.27 -6.66
CA ALA A 190 -15.19 20.25 -6.68
C ALA A 190 -16.54 19.56 -6.99
N THR A 191 -16.60 18.75 -8.05
CA THR A 191 -17.81 18.09 -8.56
C THR A 191 -18.24 16.81 -7.80
N LEU A 192 -17.69 16.55 -6.61
CA LEU A 192 -18.15 15.45 -5.76
C LEU A 192 -19.60 15.66 -5.32
N HIS A 193 -20.41 14.59 -5.36
CA HIS A 193 -21.78 14.55 -4.85
C HIS A 193 -21.77 14.68 -3.32
N TYR A 194 -21.68 15.92 -2.83
CA TYR A 194 -21.58 16.32 -1.42
C TYR A 194 -21.85 17.81 -1.30
N ASP A 195 -22.38 18.31 -0.17
CA ASP A 195 -22.58 19.76 0.03
C ASP A 195 -21.27 20.53 -0.12
N ASP A 196 -21.22 21.44 -1.09
CA ASP A 196 -20.07 22.29 -1.38
C ASP A 196 -19.64 23.13 -0.16
N LYS A 197 -20.59 23.52 0.70
CA LYS A 197 -20.35 24.29 1.93
C LYS A 197 -19.75 23.46 3.07
N ARG A 198 -19.65 22.14 2.88
CA ARG A 198 -19.06 21.19 3.83
C ARG A 198 -17.72 20.61 3.35
N LYS A 199 -17.33 20.88 2.10
CA LYS A 199 -16.01 20.55 1.53
C LYS A 199 -15.07 21.76 1.68
N LEU A 200 -13.81 21.51 2.06
CA LEU A 200 -12.70 22.46 1.92
C LEU A 200 -11.58 21.79 1.11
N MET A 201 -11.19 22.37 -0.03
CA MET A 201 -9.99 21.91 -0.74
C MET A 201 -8.76 22.56 -0.11
N PHE A 202 -7.84 21.74 0.42
CA PHE A 202 -6.62 22.20 1.07
C PHE A 202 -5.41 21.74 0.26
N ILE A 203 -4.84 22.65 -0.53
CA ILE A 203 -3.85 22.34 -1.55
C ILE A 203 -2.48 22.80 -1.04
N ILE A 204 -1.46 21.95 -1.08
CA ILE A 204 -0.13 22.28 -0.54
C ILE A 204 0.92 22.08 -1.62
N CYS A 205 1.48 23.18 -2.13
CA CYS A 205 2.55 23.13 -3.12
C CYS A 205 3.91 23.05 -2.42
N ASP A 206 4.59 21.90 -2.57
CA ASP A 206 5.83 21.53 -1.88
C ASP A 206 7.10 22.10 -2.53
N GLY A 207 7.17 23.44 -2.60
CA GLY A 207 8.31 24.19 -3.09
C GLY A 207 8.05 24.95 -4.40
N MET A 208 8.97 25.86 -4.73
CA MET A 208 8.94 26.65 -5.97
C MET A 208 9.56 25.88 -7.15
N ILE A 209 9.00 24.71 -7.46
CA ILE A 209 9.63 23.75 -8.38
C ILE A 209 8.94 23.73 -9.75
N VAL A 210 9.75 23.67 -10.82
CA VAL A 210 9.29 23.45 -12.20
C VAL A 210 9.54 21.98 -12.56
N GLY A 211 8.46 21.23 -12.80
CA GLY A 211 8.54 19.85 -13.28
C GLY A 211 9.06 19.75 -14.72
N SER A 212 9.74 18.64 -15.06
CA SER A 212 10.06 18.32 -16.47
C SER A 212 8.78 18.28 -17.32
N GLY A 213 8.74 19.10 -18.38
CA GLY A 213 7.58 19.27 -19.26
C GLY A 213 6.76 20.51 -18.96
N ASN A 214 6.79 21.04 -17.74
CA ASN A 214 6.11 22.28 -17.36
C ASN A 214 6.93 23.52 -17.80
N ASP A 215 6.22 24.63 -18.04
CA ASP A 215 6.80 25.91 -18.44
C ASP A 215 6.81 26.98 -17.33
N ARG A 216 6.15 26.70 -16.20
CA ARG A 216 6.01 27.54 -15.00
C ARG A 216 6.03 26.66 -13.72
N PRO A 217 6.31 27.21 -12.52
CA PRO A 217 6.33 26.45 -11.27
C PRO A 217 4.96 25.85 -10.92
N THR A 218 4.93 24.67 -10.29
CA THR A 218 3.66 24.02 -9.87
C THR A 218 2.75 24.90 -9.01
N PRO A 219 3.25 25.74 -8.07
CA PRO A 219 2.41 26.74 -7.40
C PRO A 219 1.64 27.67 -8.36
N ARG A 220 2.30 28.15 -9.42
CA ARG A 220 1.68 29.04 -10.41
C ARG A 220 0.61 28.30 -11.20
N ILE A 221 0.87 27.05 -11.62
CA ILE A 221 -0.12 26.19 -12.30
C ILE A 221 -1.39 26.03 -11.45
N VAL A 222 -1.24 25.75 -10.15
CA VAL A 222 -2.38 25.60 -9.23
C VAL A 222 -3.19 26.90 -9.12
N LEU A 223 -2.51 28.04 -8.92
CA LEU A 223 -3.17 29.35 -8.82
C LEU A 223 -3.88 29.73 -10.13
N ASP A 224 -3.29 29.41 -11.29
CA ASP A 224 -3.88 29.63 -12.62
C ASP A 224 -5.11 28.74 -12.88
N ILE A 225 -5.12 27.49 -12.39
CA ILE A 225 -6.31 26.61 -12.45
C ILE A 225 -7.45 27.19 -11.60
N LEU A 226 -7.12 27.69 -10.40
CA LEU A 226 -8.09 28.25 -9.45
C LEU A 226 -8.56 29.67 -9.80
N GLY A 227 -8.01 30.29 -10.85
CA GLY A 227 -8.39 31.64 -11.29
C GLY A 227 -7.88 32.77 -10.40
N VAL A 228 -6.80 32.56 -9.63
CA VAL A 228 -6.20 33.60 -8.79
C VAL A 228 -5.47 34.63 -9.65
N ASP A 229 -5.79 35.91 -9.42
CA ASP A 229 -5.19 37.04 -10.10
C ASP A 229 -3.64 37.01 -9.98
N PRO A 230 -2.88 37.12 -11.10
CA PRO A 230 -1.43 37.23 -11.07
C PRO A 230 -0.84 38.30 -10.15
N ASP A 231 -1.56 39.39 -9.90
CA ASP A 231 -1.10 40.52 -9.08
C ASP A 231 -1.24 40.27 -7.57
N ILE A 232 -1.93 39.19 -7.15
CA ILE A 232 -2.04 38.79 -5.74
C ILE A 232 -0.81 37.97 -5.35
N ASP A 233 0.10 38.57 -4.59
CA ASP A 233 1.24 37.87 -3.96
C ASP A 233 1.31 38.14 -2.45
N PRO A 234 0.77 37.24 -1.60
CA PRO A 234 0.80 37.37 -0.14
C PRO A 234 2.22 37.31 0.44
N GLU A 235 2.42 37.95 1.59
CA GLU A 235 3.70 37.90 2.30
C GLU A 235 4.08 36.45 2.69
N PRO A 236 5.33 36.01 2.49
CA PRO A 236 5.77 34.70 2.97
C PRO A 236 5.85 34.66 4.50
N LEU A 237 5.11 33.75 5.12
CA LEU A 237 5.02 33.60 6.57
C LEU A 237 5.86 32.43 7.08
N SER A 238 6.59 32.64 8.17
CA SER A 238 7.48 31.61 8.75
C SER A 238 6.71 30.45 9.39
N PHE A 239 7.23 29.23 9.24
CA PHE A 239 6.75 28.03 9.92
C PHE A 239 7.85 27.00 10.16
N LEU A 240 7.60 26.08 11.09
CA LEU A 240 8.48 24.96 11.39
C LEU A 240 8.19 23.80 10.44
N SER A 241 9.19 23.40 9.68
CA SER A 241 9.14 22.37 8.64
C SER A 241 10.08 21.20 8.99
N LEU A 242 9.96 20.07 8.31
CA LEU A 242 10.88 18.94 8.44
C LEU A 242 12.19 19.26 7.72
N GLY A 243 13.33 18.80 8.25
CA GLY A 243 14.64 19.07 7.67
C GLY A 243 15.80 18.95 8.66
N GLU A 244 17.02 19.06 8.13
CA GLU A 244 18.26 19.07 8.92
C GLU A 244 18.78 20.51 9.08
N GLY A 245 19.24 20.88 10.27
CA GLY A 245 19.75 22.22 10.58
C GLY A 245 18.76 23.33 10.21
N THR A 246 19.28 24.40 9.62
CA THR A 246 18.55 25.60 9.15
C THR A 246 17.40 25.31 8.19
N LYS A 247 17.34 24.15 7.52
CA LYS A 247 16.22 23.77 6.64
C LYS A 247 14.90 23.50 7.35
N GLN A 248 14.91 23.42 8.69
CA GLN A 248 13.71 23.36 9.53
C GLN A 248 12.95 24.70 9.56
N HIS A 249 13.62 25.82 9.27
CA HIS A 249 12.94 27.08 8.95
C HIS A 249 12.49 27.04 7.50
N ASN A 250 11.20 27.21 7.28
CA ASN A 250 10.59 27.34 5.97
C ASN A 250 9.60 28.52 6.02
N MET A 251 9.24 29.07 4.86
CA MET A 251 8.24 30.12 4.76
C MET A 251 7.19 29.71 3.73
N GLY A 252 5.94 30.09 3.96
CA GLY A 252 4.82 29.74 3.11
C GLY A 252 3.92 30.94 2.82
N LYS A 253 3.36 31.00 1.62
CA LYS A 253 2.31 31.95 1.23
C LYS A 253 0.96 31.24 1.30
N VAL A 254 -0.06 31.91 1.81
CA VAL A 254 -1.42 31.38 1.94
C VAL A 254 -2.35 32.15 1.01
N TYR A 255 -3.09 31.41 0.19
CA TYR A 255 -4.13 31.92 -0.69
C TYR A 255 -5.44 31.24 -0.31
N SER A 256 -6.57 31.93 -0.48
CA SER A 256 -7.90 31.36 -0.30
C SER A 256 -8.85 31.89 -1.35
N GLY A 257 -10.00 31.24 -1.50
CA GLY A 257 -11.06 31.69 -2.40
C GLY A 257 -12.15 30.65 -2.59
N LEU A 258 -12.96 30.87 -3.62
CA LEU A 258 -13.98 29.94 -4.10
C LEU A 258 -13.58 29.45 -5.49
N PHE A 259 -13.61 28.13 -5.70
CA PHE A 259 -13.38 27.54 -7.02
C PHE A 259 -14.70 27.11 -7.63
N GLU A 260 -15.00 27.63 -8.82
CA GLU A 260 -16.19 27.29 -9.59
C GLU A 260 -15.85 26.23 -10.65
N ALA A 261 -16.53 25.08 -10.61
CA ALA A 261 -16.37 24.02 -11.60
C ALA A 261 -17.71 23.31 -11.86
N SER A 262 -18.17 23.29 -13.11
CA SER A 262 -19.42 22.63 -13.53
C SER A 262 -20.67 23.00 -12.68
N GLY A 263 -20.74 24.24 -12.20
CA GLY A 263 -21.85 24.73 -11.35
C GLY A 263 -21.70 24.45 -9.85
N HIS A 264 -20.64 23.75 -9.43
CA HIS A 264 -20.23 23.63 -8.03
C HIS A 264 -19.34 24.82 -7.63
N VAL A 265 -19.44 25.28 -6.38
CA VAL A 265 -18.66 26.40 -5.84
C VAL A 265 -18.08 26.01 -4.48
N VAL A 266 -16.84 25.52 -4.48
CA VAL A 266 -16.19 24.92 -3.30
C VAL A 266 -15.08 25.85 -2.77
N PRO A 267 -15.03 26.14 -1.45
CA PRO A 267 -13.95 26.94 -0.89
C PRO A 267 -12.62 26.19 -0.92
N TYR A 268 -11.54 26.93 -1.14
CA TYR A 268 -10.18 26.40 -1.15
C TYR A 268 -9.22 27.22 -0.30
N ILE A 269 -8.13 26.57 0.11
CA ILE A 269 -6.90 27.19 0.58
C ILE A 269 -5.72 26.57 -0.17
N VAL A 270 -4.78 27.42 -0.63
CA VAL A 270 -3.49 26.99 -1.16
C VAL A 270 -2.38 27.45 -0.23
N VAL A 271 -1.55 26.52 0.24
CA VAL A 271 -0.32 26.80 0.97
C VAL A 271 0.85 26.55 0.02
N VAL A 272 1.57 27.60 -0.35
CA VAL A 272 2.74 27.53 -1.22
C VAL A 272 4.01 27.61 -0.37
N LYS A 273 4.75 26.52 -0.23
CA LYS A 273 6.06 26.55 0.45
C LYS A 273 7.08 27.23 -0.46
N CYS A 274 7.75 28.27 0.04
CA CYS A 274 8.69 29.08 -0.74
C CYS A 274 10.12 29.09 -0.17
N GLY A 275 10.38 28.44 0.96
CA GLY A 275 11.70 28.42 1.59
C GLY A 275 12.02 29.74 2.29
N THR A 276 13.20 29.84 2.89
CA THR A 276 13.71 31.14 3.36
C THR A 276 14.38 31.88 2.21
N PRO A 277 14.51 33.23 2.23
CA PRO A 277 15.22 33.99 1.20
C PRO A 277 16.72 33.63 1.03
N ARG A 278 17.27 32.78 1.92
CA ARG A 278 18.63 32.24 1.81
C ARG A 278 18.70 30.96 0.97
N GLU A 279 17.58 30.23 0.84
CA GLU A 279 17.52 29.01 0.04
C GLU A 279 17.44 29.38 -1.45
N ARG A 280 18.29 28.78 -2.28
CA ARG A 280 18.30 28.99 -3.75
C ARG A 280 17.84 27.72 -4.46
N THR A 281 18.54 26.61 -4.19
CA THR A 281 18.22 25.31 -4.77
C THR A 281 17.02 24.67 -4.08
N ARG A 282 16.00 24.25 -4.85
CA ARG A 282 14.81 23.53 -4.37
C ARG A 282 14.10 24.23 -3.19
N GLN A 283 13.93 25.55 -3.31
CA GLN A 283 13.25 26.43 -2.35
C GLN A 283 11.96 25.82 -1.78
N GLY A 284 11.90 25.71 -0.44
CA GLY A 284 10.72 25.30 0.31
C GLY A 284 10.34 23.82 0.23
N ASN A 285 10.97 23.04 -0.65
CA ASN A 285 10.67 21.62 -0.86
C ASN A 285 11.16 20.75 0.31
N ARG A 286 10.26 20.00 0.96
CA ARG A 286 10.58 19.07 2.07
C ARG A 286 9.86 17.71 1.98
N GLY A 287 9.09 17.46 0.92
CA GLY A 287 8.40 16.20 0.64
C GLY A 287 6.95 16.15 1.10
N LYS A 288 6.18 15.19 0.54
CA LYS A 288 4.76 14.94 0.86
C LYS A 288 4.50 14.78 2.37
N ARG A 289 5.42 14.13 3.11
CA ARG A 289 5.37 13.99 4.58
C ARG A 289 5.31 15.34 5.29
N ASP A 290 6.13 16.31 4.88
CA ASP A 290 6.12 17.66 5.45
C ASP A 290 4.81 18.39 5.13
N SER A 291 4.29 18.26 3.90
CA SER A 291 2.97 18.81 3.53
C SER A 291 1.86 18.26 4.43
N GLN A 292 1.81 16.95 4.66
CA GLN A 292 0.85 16.33 5.58
C GLN A 292 1.06 16.83 7.03
N ILE A 293 2.31 17.03 7.46
CA ILE A 293 2.64 17.54 8.80
C ILE A 293 2.16 18.97 9.03
N ILE A 294 2.18 19.87 8.03
CA ILE A 294 1.60 21.22 8.15
C ILE A 294 0.12 21.12 8.59
N LEU A 295 -0.67 20.31 7.89
CA LEU A 295 -2.08 20.11 8.17
C LEU A 295 -2.31 19.43 9.53
N MET A 296 -1.54 18.38 9.85
CA MET A 296 -1.64 17.65 11.12
C MET A 296 -1.27 18.52 12.32
N ARG A 297 -0.21 19.34 12.22
CA ARG A 297 0.19 20.30 13.27
C ARG A 297 -0.85 21.39 13.47
N PHE A 298 -1.36 21.97 12.39
CA PHE A 298 -2.43 22.95 12.45
C PHE A 298 -3.64 22.42 13.24
N PHE A 299 -4.21 21.27 12.86
CA PHE A 299 -5.37 20.72 13.56
C PHE A 299 -5.07 20.21 14.98
N ASN A 300 -3.85 19.75 15.25
CA ASN A 300 -3.39 19.47 16.61
C ASN A 300 -3.43 20.72 17.50
N LYS A 301 -2.88 21.84 17.02
CA LYS A 301 -2.85 23.11 17.77
C LYS A 301 -4.24 23.72 17.93
N VAL A 302 -5.10 23.64 16.92
CA VAL A 302 -6.53 23.99 16.99
C VAL A 302 -7.22 23.20 18.11
N HIS A 303 -7.00 21.88 18.16
CA HIS A 303 -7.68 21.00 19.11
C HIS A 303 -7.23 21.22 20.58
N PHE A 304 -5.95 21.51 20.80
CA PHE A 304 -5.37 21.70 22.14
C PHE A 304 -5.23 23.19 22.57
N ASN A 305 -5.71 24.14 21.76
CA ASN A 305 -5.49 25.59 21.90
C ASN A 305 -4.02 25.97 22.24
N LEU A 306 -3.11 25.50 21.38
CA LEU A 306 -1.67 25.72 21.48
C LEU A 306 -1.21 26.90 20.64
N ALA A 307 -0.03 27.44 20.97
CA ALA A 307 0.57 28.54 20.22
C ALA A 307 1.00 28.13 18.79
N MET A 308 0.64 28.98 17.84
CA MET A 308 0.76 28.78 16.39
C MET A 308 1.86 29.67 15.81
N THR A 309 2.49 29.19 14.75
CA THR A 309 3.42 29.95 13.91
C THR A 309 2.66 30.95 13.02
N PRO A 310 3.31 31.98 12.44
CA PRO A 310 2.65 32.94 11.56
C PRO A 310 1.85 32.28 10.44
N LEU A 311 2.39 31.25 9.78
CA LEU A 311 1.66 30.52 8.73
C LEU A 311 0.40 29.80 9.27
N GLU A 312 0.49 29.17 10.45
CA GLU A 312 -0.65 28.46 11.06
C GLU A 312 -1.74 29.44 11.53
N LEU A 313 -1.37 30.63 12.00
CA LEU A 313 -2.31 31.71 12.34
C LEU A 313 -3.03 32.23 11.10
N GLU A 314 -2.31 32.43 9.99
CA GLU A 314 -2.92 32.84 8.72
C GLU A 314 -3.86 31.77 8.17
N ILE A 315 -3.45 30.49 8.19
CA ILE A 315 -4.35 29.38 7.84
C ILE A 315 -5.61 29.38 8.72
N TYR A 316 -5.48 29.67 10.02
CA TYR A 316 -6.63 29.80 10.92
C TYR A 316 -7.55 30.95 10.50
N HIS A 317 -6.99 32.13 10.21
CA HIS A 317 -7.72 33.32 9.78
C HIS A 317 -8.48 33.08 8.48
N GLN A 318 -7.82 32.48 7.48
CA GLN A 318 -8.43 32.14 6.20
C GLN A 318 -9.59 31.14 6.36
N ILE A 319 -9.48 30.14 7.22
CA ILE A 319 -10.56 29.18 7.49
C ILE A 319 -11.72 29.84 8.28
N LYS A 320 -11.41 30.56 9.37
CA LYS A 320 -12.43 31.10 10.30
C LYS A 320 -13.08 32.38 9.79
N ASN A 321 -12.31 33.38 9.37
CA ASN A 321 -12.80 34.72 9.08
C ASN A 321 -13.15 34.92 7.60
N VAL A 322 -12.38 34.33 6.67
CA VAL A 322 -12.62 34.49 5.22
C VAL A 322 -13.60 33.44 4.70
N ILE A 323 -13.38 32.16 4.99
CA ILE A 323 -14.28 31.06 4.59
C ILE A 323 -15.50 30.95 5.54
N GLY A 324 -15.40 31.46 6.76
CA GLY A 324 -16.53 31.52 7.71
C GLY A 324 -16.82 30.21 8.47
N VAL A 325 -15.88 29.27 8.51
CA VAL A 325 -16.06 27.96 9.17
C VAL A 325 -15.06 27.83 10.32
N ASN A 326 -15.52 27.45 11.52
CA ASN A 326 -14.58 27.19 12.62
C ASN A 326 -13.72 25.94 12.31
N PRO A 327 -12.38 26.02 12.32
CA PRO A 327 -11.50 24.87 12.09
C PRO A 327 -11.83 23.64 12.97
N ALA A 328 -12.36 23.84 14.17
CA ALA A 328 -12.77 22.75 15.06
C ALA A 328 -13.87 21.85 14.46
N PHE A 329 -14.71 22.34 13.54
CA PHE A 329 -15.84 21.59 12.97
C PHE A 329 -15.45 20.52 11.96
N TYR A 330 -14.26 20.60 11.34
CA TYR A 330 -13.79 19.54 10.46
C TYR A 330 -13.61 18.23 11.24
N GLU A 331 -14.17 17.14 10.73
CA GLU A 331 -14.17 15.80 11.36
C GLU A 331 -13.26 14.81 10.61
N PHE A 332 -13.10 14.99 9.30
CA PHE A 332 -12.35 14.08 8.42
C PHE A 332 -11.37 14.83 7.50
N ILE A 333 -10.26 14.17 7.18
CA ILE A 333 -9.29 14.60 6.17
C ILE A 333 -9.17 13.49 5.12
N MET A 334 -9.61 13.77 3.90
CA MET A 334 -9.37 12.94 2.73
C MET A 334 -8.03 13.33 2.10
N MET A 335 -7.11 12.39 1.97
CA MET A 335 -5.84 12.54 1.28
C MET A 335 -6.01 12.10 -0.17
N VAL A 336 -5.63 12.96 -1.11
CA VAL A 336 -5.70 12.71 -2.55
C VAL A 336 -4.39 13.16 -3.21
N ASP A 337 -3.78 12.31 -4.02
CA ASP A 337 -2.59 12.69 -4.79
C ASP A 337 -3.00 13.59 -5.97
N ALA A 338 -2.15 14.56 -6.31
CA ALA A 338 -2.42 15.62 -7.30
C ALA A 338 -2.54 15.16 -8.77
N ASP A 339 -2.50 13.85 -9.01
CA ASP A 339 -2.71 13.16 -10.29
C ASP A 339 -3.81 12.07 -10.17
N THR A 340 -4.77 12.26 -9.25
CA THR A 340 -5.88 11.32 -8.97
C THR A 340 -7.26 11.96 -9.18
N TYR A 341 -8.05 11.37 -10.08
CA TYR A 341 -9.46 11.68 -10.29
C TYR A 341 -10.34 10.89 -9.31
N VAL A 342 -11.19 11.57 -8.53
CA VAL A 342 -12.11 10.93 -7.56
C VAL A 342 -13.51 10.81 -8.15
N SER A 343 -14.14 9.63 -8.07
CA SER A 343 -15.49 9.44 -8.64
C SER A 343 -16.57 10.11 -7.78
N PRO A 344 -17.64 10.70 -8.35
CA PRO A 344 -18.55 11.63 -7.65
C PRO A 344 -19.13 11.16 -6.31
N ASP A 345 -19.62 9.92 -6.21
CA ASP A 345 -20.23 9.38 -4.98
C ASP A 345 -19.21 9.05 -3.86
N SER A 346 -17.92 9.02 -4.17
CA SER A 346 -16.95 8.28 -3.35
C SER A 346 -16.75 8.88 -1.97
N LEU A 347 -16.92 10.20 -1.84
CA LEU A 347 -16.86 10.91 -0.57
C LEU A 347 -18.00 10.48 0.36
N ASN A 348 -19.27 10.57 -0.09
CA ASN A 348 -20.43 10.09 0.68
C ASN A 348 -20.25 8.62 1.10
N ARG A 349 -19.77 7.75 0.19
CA ARG A 349 -19.55 6.33 0.48
C ARG A 349 -18.47 6.08 1.56
N MET A 350 -17.40 6.86 1.56
CA MET A 350 -16.37 6.81 2.62
C MET A 350 -16.92 7.35 3.96
N VAL A 351 -17.68 8.45 3.92
CA VAL A 351 -18.26 9.08 5.12
C VAL A 351 -19.29 8.15 5.77
N SER A 352 -20.21 7.57 4.99
CA SER A 352 -21.18 6.58 5.47
C SER A 352 -20.48 5.41 6.17
N CYS A 353 -19.42 4.85 5.58
CA CYS A 353 -18.66 3.78 6.22
C CYS A 353 -18.06 4.21 7.57
N MET A 354 -17.54 5.44 7.67
CA MET A 354 -16.95 5.99 8.90
C MET A 354 -18.02 6.31 9.95
N LEU A 355 -19.17 6.85 9.58
CA LEU A 355 -20.27 7.16 10.50
C LEU A 355 -20.91 5.90 11.07
N HIS A 356 -21.07 4.85 10.26
CA HIS A 356 -21.61 3.55 10.67
C HIS A 356 -20.78 2.80 11.73
N ASP A 357 -19.51 3.17 11.95
CA ASP A 357 -18.60 2.43 12.83
C ASP A 357 -17.64 3.40 13.53
N SER A 358 -17.97 3.75 14.79
CA SER A 358 -17.22 4.76 15.56
C SER A 358 -15.75 4.38 15.83
N LYS A 359 -15.37 3.10 15.60
CA LYS A 359 -14.00 2.60 15.72
C LYS A 359 -13.17 2.72 14.44
N LEU A 360 -13.75 3.17 13.32
CA LEU A 360 -12.95 3.49 12.14
C LEU A 360 -12.18 4.80 12.34
N MET A 361 -10.85 4.68 12.36
CA MET A 361 -9.94 5.83 12.38
C MET A 361 -9.45 6.22 10.98
N GLY A 362 -9.65 5.35 9.98
CA GLY A 362 -9.37 5.63 8.58
C GLY A 362 -9.92 4.58 7.62
N ILE A 363 -10.07 4.97 6.36
CA ILE A 363 -10.64 4.16 5.28
C ILE A 363 -9.94 4.46 3.93
N CYS A 364 -9.86 3.48 3.05
CA CYS A 364 -9.44 3.67 1.65
C CYS A 364 -10.48 3.11 0.67
N GLY A 365 -10.48 3.66 -0.54
CA GLY A 365 -11.31 3.21 -1.66
C GLY A 365 -10.53 2.33 -2.63
N GLU A 366 -11.19 1.88 -3.69
CA GLU A 366 -10.56 1.21 -4.82
C GLU A 366 -9.80 2.21 -5.69
N THR A 367 -8.51 1.94 -5.94
CA THR A 367 -7.68 2.72 -6.87
C THR A 367 -7.55 1.98 -8.20
N GLN A 368 -8.15 2.55 -9.24
CA GLN A 368 -8.11 2.07 -10.61
C GLN A 368 -7.08 2.87 -11.45
N LEU A 369 -6.72 2.36 -12.61
CA LEU A 369 -5.87 3.07 -13.57
C LEU A 369 -6.72 3.83 -14.60
N ALA A 370 -6.31 5.05 -14.96
CA ALA A 370 -6.91 5.79 -16.07
C ALA A 370 -6.26 5.44 -17.42
N ASN A 371 -4.94 5.19 -17.43
CA ASN A 371 -4.09 5.02 -18.61
C ASN A 371 -3.73 3.55 -18.91
N GLU A 372 -4.62 2.62 -18.57
CA GLU A 372 -4.45 1.15 -18.62
C GLU A 372 -4.06 0.57 -19.98
N LYS A 373 -4.20 1.32 -21.08
CA LYS A 373 -3.96 0.87 -22.47
C LYS A 373 -2.91 1.71 -23.22
N ASP A 374 -2.36 2.74 -22.60
CA ASP A 374 -1.55 3.77 -23.27
C ASP A 374 -0.20 3.22 -23.72
N THR A 375 0.46 2.39 -22.91
CA THR A 375 1.73 1.74 -23.26
C THR A 375 1.76 0.30 -22.78
N TRP A 376 2.68 -0.51 -23.33
CA TRP A 376 2.90 -1.87 -22.82
C TRP A 376 3.29 -1.88 -21.33
N ILE A 377 3.83 -0.78 -20.82
CA ILE A 377 4.26 -0.62 -19.43
C ILE A 377 3.05 -0.37 -18.52
N THR A 378 2.05 0.39 -18.97
CA THR A 378 0.79 0.52 -18.22
C THR A 378 -0.02 -0.78 -18.26
N MET A 379 -0.07 -1.46 -19.41
CA MET A 379 -0.77 -2.74 -19.59
C MET A 379 -0.31 -3.84 -18.62
N ILE A 380 0.99 -3.99 -18.35
CA ILE A 380 1.48 -5.01 -17.42
C ILE A 380 1.14 -4.72 -15.95
N GLN A 381 0.79 -3.47 -15.61
CA GLN A 381 0.49 -3.05 -14.24
C GLN A 381 -0.97 -3.22 -13.83
N VAL A 382 -1.92 -3.31 -14.78
CA VAL A 382 -3.37 -3.29 -14.50
C VAL A 382 -3.78 -4.36 -13.48
N TYR A 383 -3.31 -5.60 -13.66
CA TYR A 383 -3.63 -6.70 -12.75
C TYR A 383 -2.87 -6.62 -11.42
N GLU A 384 -1.65 -6.07 -11.43
CA GLU A 384 -0.87 -5.86 -10.21
C GLU A 384 -1.57 -4.84 -9.30
N TYR A 385 -2.03 -3.71 -9.86
CA TYR A 385 -2.82 -2.72 -9.13
C TYR A 385 -4.11 -3.33 -8.59
N TYR A 386 -4.82 -4.15 -9.38
CA TYR A 386 -6.01 -4.86 -8.89
C TYR A 386 -5.69 -5.78 -7.69
N ILE A 387 -4.58 -6.53 -7.71
CA ILE A 387 -4.17 -7.36 -6.58
C ILE A 387 -3.84 -6.49 -5.34
N SER A 388 -3.09 -5.41 -5.52
CA SER A 388 -2.51 -4.64 -4.42
C SER A 388 -3.48 -3.62 -3.80
N HIS A 389 -4.34 -3.00 -4.62
CA HIS A 389 -5.28 -1.93 -4.22
C HIS A 389 -6.74 -2.39 -4.07
N HIS A 390 -7.15 -3.53 -4.65
CA HIS A 390 -8.48 -4.11 -4.44
C HIS A 390 -8.42 -5.41 -3.64
N LEU A 391 -7.84 -6.47 -4.21
CA LEU A 391 -7.96 -7.84 -3.67
C LEU A 391 -7.35 -7.98 -2.26
N SER A 392 -6.12 -7.48 -2.08
CA SER A 392 -5.43 -7.54 -0.79
C SER A 392 -6.11 -6.66 0.25
N LYS A 393 -6.59 -5.47 -0.13
CA LYS A 393 -7.26 -4.52 0.76
C LYS A 393 -8.62 -5.03 1.24
N ALA A 394 -9.41 -5.63 0.35
CA ALA A 394 -10.64 -6.32 0.69
C ALA A 394 -10.42 -7.44 1.71
N PHE A 395 -9.34 -8.22 1.57
CA PHE A 395 -8.97 -9.26 2.52
C PHE A 395 -8.52 -8.71 3.88
N GLU A 396 -7.56 -7.78 3.92
CA GLU A 396 -7.09 -7.15 5.17
C GLU A 396 -8.26 -6.53 5.96
N SER A 397 -9.17 -5.85 5.25
CA SER A 397 -10.35 -5.21 5.81
C SER A 397 -11.38 -6.18 6.41
N LEU A 398 -11.38 -7.45 5.99
CA LEU A 398 -12.26 -8.49 6.55
C LEU A 398 -11.63 -9.22 7.75
N PHE A 399 -10.28 -9.28 7.81
CA PHE A 399 -9.55 -9.86 8.94
C PHE A 399 -9.29 -8.88 10.09
N GLY A 400 -9.64 -7.60 9.91
CA GLY A 400 -9.92 -6.66 11.00
C GLY A 400 -9.35 -5.25 10.79
N SER A 401 -8.26 -5.11 10.03
CA SER A 401 -7.68 -3.81 9.69
C SER A 401 -6.84 -3.87 8.42
N VAL A 402 -7.05 -2.90 7.53
CA VAL A 402 -6.12 -2.58 6.44
C VAL A 402 -4.78 -2.12 7.01
N THR A 403 -3.67 -2.70 6.55
CA THR A 403 -2.33 -2.44 7.12
C THR A 403 -1.63 -1.21 6.56
N CYS A 404 -2.10 -0.73 5.40
CA CYS A 404 -1.62 0.44 4.70
C CYS A 404 -2.79 1.07 3.94
N LEU A 405 -3.11 2.33 4.23
CA LEU A 405 -4.01 3.14 3.42
C LEU A 405 -3.19 3.80 2.29
N PRO A 406 -3.59 3.70 1.01
CA PRO A 406 -2.90 4.37 -0.09
C PRO A 406 -3.06 5.89 0.00
N GLY A 407 -1.96 6.65 -0.08
CA GLY A 407 -2.00 8.11 0.02
C GLY A 407 -2.69 8.83 -1.15
N CYS A 408 -2.90 8.14 -2.27
CA CYS A 408 -3.60 8.68 -3.43
C CYS A 408 -5.12 8.79 -3.22
N PHE A 409 -5.70 7.96 -2.35
CA PHE A 409 -7.13 8.00 -2.05
C PHE A 409 -7.49 7.28 -0.75
N CYS A 410 -7.38 8.00 0.37
CA CYS A 410 -7.84 7.54 1.66
C CYS A 410 -8.41 8.69 2.51
N MET A 411 -9.15 8.36 3.56
CA MET A 411 -9.73 9.33 4.47
C MET A 411 -9.47 8.93 5.92
N TYR A 412 -9.01 9.90 6.72
CA TYR A 412 -8.68 9.75 8.13
C TYR A 412 -9.67 10.51 9.00
N ARG A 413 -9.93 9.98 10.19
CA ARG A 413 -10.69 10.66 11.24
C ARG A 413 -9.75 11.53 12.08
N ILE A 414 -10.13 12.80 12.28
CA ILE A 414 -9.35 13.73 13.10
C ILE A 414 -9.49 13.37 14.59
N ARG A 415 -10.73 13.15 15.06
CA ARG A 415 -11.09 12.95 16.48
C ARG A 415 -12.20 11.91 16.65
N THR A 416 -12.31 11.27 17.80
CA THR A 416 -13.41 10.33 18.09
C THR A 416 -14.74 11.09 18.28
N PRO A 417 -15.89 10.56 17.81
CA PRO A 417 -17.16 11.28 17.91
C PRO A 417 -17.72 11.34 19.33
N GLU A 418 -17.45 10.33 20.16
CA GLU A 418 -18.04 10.18 21.50
C GLU A 418 -17.26 10.95 22.58
N ALA A 419 -15.92 10.94 22.51
CA ALA A 419 -15.03 11.47 23.54
C ALA A 419 -14.16 12.65 23.06
N ASN A 420 -14.33 13.10 21.82
CA ASN A 420 -13.48 14.10 21.16
C ASN A 420 -11.98 13.79 21.24
N GLN A 421 -11.60 12.51 21.38
CA GLN A 421 -10.22 12.09 21.58
C GLN A 421 -9.46 12.24 20.24
N PRO A 422 -8.29 12.88 20.21
CA PRO A 422 -7.54 13.07 18.97
C PRO A 422 -7.00 11.73 18.45
N LEU A 423 -7.19 11.47 17.16
CA LEU A 423 -6.71 10.27 16.47
C LEU A 423 -5.51 10.62 15.60
N LEU A 424 -5.74 11.06 14.37
CA LEU A 424 -4.68 11.50 13.43
C LEU A 424 -3.82 12.63 14.01
N ILE A 425 -4.44 13.54 14.76
CA ILE A 425 -3.81 14.75 15.31
C ILE A 425 -3.32 14.58 16.76
N ALA A 426 -3.19 13.35 17.26
CA ALA A 426 -2.66 13.11 18.61
C ALA A 426 -1.20 13.60 18.73
N ASN A 427 -0.80 14.06 19.91
CA ASN A 427 0.56 14.59 20.14
C ASN A 427 1.65 13.57 19.75
N GLN A 428 1.48 12.30 20.14
CA GLN A 428 2.40 11.21 19.82
C GLN A 428 2.44 10.90 18.31
N MET A 429 1.30 11.00 17.62
CA MET A 429 1.23 10.84 16.16
C MET A 429 2.02 11.94 15.44
N VAL A 430 1.80 13.20 15.82
CA VAL A 430 2.49 14.35 15.23
C VAL A 430 3.99 14.31 15.54
N GLN A 431 4.38 13.90 16.75
CA GLN A 431 5.78 13.75 17.15
C GLN A 431 6.51 12.66 16.37
N ASP A 432 6.03 11.40 16.41
CA ASP A 432 6.65 10.27 15.70
C ASP A 432 6.72 10.52 14.18
N TYR A 433 5.67 11.11 13.59
CA TYR A 433 5.64 11.39 12.15
C TYR A 433 6.51 12.60 11.75
N SER A 434 6.81 13.50 12.70
CA SER A 434 7.73 14.64 12.53
C SER A 434 9.20 14.30 12.71
N GLU A 435 9.59 13.04 12.92
CA GLU A 435 10.98 12.67 13.20
C GLU A 435 11.94 13.16 12.10
N ASN A 436 12.95 13.93 12.50
CA ASN A 436 14.00 14.51 11.65
C ASN A 436 15.32 13.72 11.77
N LYS A 437 15.55 12.95 12.85
CA LYS A 437 16.79 12.21 13.09
C LYS A 437 16.75 10.83 12.43
N VAL A 438 17.09 10.81 11.14
CA VAL A 438 17.00 9.63 10.27
C VAL A 438 18.34 8.89 10.13
N ASP A 439 18.81 8.40 11.29
CA ASP A 439 20.09 7.74 11.55
C ASP A 439 20.27 6.35 10.90
N THR A 440 19.19 5.58 10.75
CA THR A 440 19.23 4.18 10.30
C THR A 440 18.58 3.98 8.94
N LEU A 441 19.08 2.99 8.19
CA LEU A 441 18.49 2.53 6.91
C LEU A 441 16.99 2.23 7.03
N HIS A 442 16.58 1.67 8.17
CA HIS A 442 15.19 1.37 8.48
C HIS A 442 14.33 2.65 8.60
N LYS A 443 14.74 3.62 9.43
CA LYS A 443 14.02 4.90 9.53
C LYS A 443 13.99 5.64 8.19
N ARG A 444 15.07 5.60 7.40
CA ARG A 444 15.11 6.25 6.06
C ARG A 444 14.07 5.68 5.11
N ASN A 445 13.96 4.36 5.04
CA ASN A 445 12.95 3.70 4.21
C ASN A 445 11.51 3.95 4.70
N LEU A 446 11.28 4.08 6.01
CA LEU A 446 9.97 4.43 6.58
C LEU A 446 9.59 5.91 6.32
N LEU A 447 10.51 6.84 6.57
CA LEU A 447 10.21 8.29 6.62
C LEU A 447 10.39 9.03 5.28
N HIS A 448 11.12 8.47 4.31
CA HIS A 448 11.38 9.13 3.02
C HIS A 448 10.79 8.43 1.80
N LEU A 449 10.43 7.14 1.88
CA LEU A 449 9.97 6.34 0.73
C LEU A 449 8.57 5.71 0.89
N GLY A 450 7.97 5.80 2.08
CA GLY A 450 6.74 5.10 2.42
C GLY A 450 5.94 5.79 3.51
N GLU A 451 5.90 7.12 3.48
CA GLU A 451 5.28 7.98 4.47
C GLU A 451 3.81 7.64 4.73
N ASP A 452 3.02 7.37 3.68
CA ASP A 452 1.61 6.98 3.81
C ASP A 452 1.44 5.60 4.52
N ARG A 453 2.37 4.66 4.26
CA ARG A 453 2.43 3.37 4.95
C ARG A 453 2.79 3.57 6.41
N TYR A 454 3.81 4.38 6.68
CA TYR A 454 4.29 4.64 8.03
C TYR A 454 3.25 5.39 8.87
N LEU A 455 2.52 6.34 8.29
CA LEU A 455 1.38 6.99 8.94
C LEU A 455 0.30 5.97 9.35
N THR A 456 -0.01 5.01 8.47
CA THR A 456 -0.95 3.91 8.81
C THR A 456 -0.40 3.05 9.96
N THR A 457 0.89 2.72 9.95
CA THR A 457 1.54 1.95 11.02
C THR A 457 1.55 2.70 12.35
N LEU A 458 1.83 4.00 12.35
CA LEU A 458 1.76 4.84 13.55
C LEU A 458 0.34 4.90 14.12
N MET A 459 -0.68 5.03 13.27
CA MET A 459 -2.08 4.98 13.71
C MET A 459 -2.40 3.64 14.38
N LEU A 460 -1.99 2.51 13.80
CA LEU A 460 -2.17 1.17 14.40
C LEU A 460 -1.35 0.96 15.68
N LYS A 461 -0.18 1.59 15.80
CA LYS A 461 0.70 1.56 16.98
C LYS A 461 0.11 2.33 18.16
N HIS A 462 -0.34 3.56 17.93
CA HIS A 462 -0.82 4.48 18.97
C HIS A 462 -2.30 4.26 19.32
N HIS A 463 -3.11 3.79 18.38
CA HIS A 463 -4.57 3.59 18.55
C HIS A 463 -5.01 2.12 18.34
N PRO A 464 -4.42 1.13 19.06
CA PRO A 464 -4.59 -0.32 18.79
C PRO A 464 -6.00 -0.90 19.06
N TYR A 465 -6.94 -0.08 19.53
CA TYR A 465 -8.35 -0.44 19.72
C TYR A 465 -9.27 0.06 18.60
N TYR A 466 -8.74 0.91 17.72
CA TYR A 466 -9.38 1.40 16.51
C TYR A 466 -8.89 0.59 15.31
N LYS A 467 -9.58 0.74 14.17
CA LYS A 467 -9.32 -0.08 12.98
C LYS A 467 -9.38 0.72 11.68
N MET A 468 -8.77 0.16 10.65
CA MET A 468 -8.69 0.73 9.30
C MET A 468 -9.49 -0.12 8.31
N LYS A 469 -10.25 0.48 7.39
CA LYS A 469 -11.14 -0.27 6.47
C LYS A 469 -10.81 -0.03 4.99
N PHE A 470 -11.25 -0.96 4.15
CA PHE A 470 -11.35 -0.78 2.70
C PHE A 470 -12.83 -0.83 2.30
N THR A 471 -13.23 0.01 1.35
CA THR A 471 -14.53 -0.10 0.68
C THR A 471 -14.36 -0.04 -0.84
N SER A 472 -14.87 -1.05 -1.53
CA SER A 472 -14.87 -1.10 -3.00
C SER A 472 -15.92 -0.19 -3.65
N ASP A 473 -16.85 0.35 -2.85
CA ASP A 473 -17.90 1.25 -3.34
C ASP A 473 -17.37 2.67 -3.63
N ALA A 474 -16.33 3.12 -2.91
CA ALA A 474 -15.65 4.39 -3.17
C ALA A 474 -14.49 4.15 -4.14
N GLN A 475 -14.39 4.95 -5.21
CA GLN A 475 -13.49 4.66 -6.33
C GLN A 475 -12.74 5.91 -6.82
N CYS A 476 -11.45 5.77 -7.10
CA CYS A 476 -10.64 6.78 -7.78
C CYS A 476 -9.88 6.18 -8.97
N ARG A 477 -9.37 7.05 -9.85
CA ARG A 477 -8.49 6.70 -10.97
C ARG A 477 -7.22 7.52 -10.91
N THR A 478 -6.08 6.88 -11.10
CA THR A 478 -4.76 7.52 -11.17
C THR A 478 -4.00 7.06 -12.41
N ASN A 479 -2.94 7.77 -12.77
CA ASN A 479 -2.07 7.41 -13.89
C ASN A 479 -0.92 6.51 -13.40
N ALA A 480 -0.84 5.29 -13.95
CA ALA A 480 0.32 4.44 -13.76
C ALA A 480 1.53 4.99 -14.53
N PRO A 481 2.79 4.70 -14.10
CA PRO A 481 3.97 4.94 -14.90
C PRO A 481 3.86 4.37 -16.31
N ASP A 482 4.05 5.24 -17.30
CA ASP A 482 3.99 4.95 -18.73
C ASP A 482 5.34 4.52 -19.32
N THR A 483 6.44 4.88 -18.64
CA THR A 483 7.83 4.65 -19.04
C THR A 483 8.62 3.83 -18.02
N TRP A 484 9.59 3.06 -18.50
CA TRP A 484 10.24 2.01 -17.71
C TRP A 484 11.07 2.56 -16.54
N GLN A 485 11.69 3.72 -16.72
CA GLN A 485 12.52 4.36 -15.69
C GLN A 485 11.65 4.88 -14.53
N VAL A 486 10.48 5.45 -14.86
CA VAL A 486 9.47 5.92 -13.90
C VAL A 486 8.89 4.71 -13.14
N LEU A 487 8.54 3.63 -13.83
CA LEU A 487 8.09 2.39 -13.22
C LEU A 487 9.12 1.83 -12.24
N LEU A 488 10.36 1.64 -12.70
CA LEU A 488 11.41 1.02 -11.89
C LEU A 488 11.71 1.84 -10.63
N SER A 489 11.75 3.18 -10.76
CA SER A 489 11.93 4.07 -9.62
C SER A 489 10.76 4.02 -8.63
N GLN A 490 9.52 4.03 -9.10
CA GLN A 490 8.33 3.90 -8.24
C GLN A 490 8.36 2.55 -7.48
N ARG A 491 8.61 1.44 -8.18
CA ARG A 491 8.56 0.10 -7.57
C ARG A 491 9.74 -0.19 -6.65
N ARG A 492 10.92 0.39 -6.89
CA ARG A 492 12.04 0.41 -5.93
C ARG A 492 11.60 0.99 -4.59
N ARG A 493 10.98 2.19 -4.61
CA ARG A 493 10.47 2.86 -3.39
C ARG A 493 9.38 2.05 -2.70
N TRP A 494 8.45 1.49 -3.46
CA TRP A 494 7.35 0.69 -2.91
C TRP A 494 7.82 -0.61 -2.26
N ILE A 495 8.76 -1.35 -2.87
CA ILE A 495 9.28 -2.60 -2.29
C ILE A 495 10.11 -2.30 -1.03
N ASN A 496 11.03 -1.33 -1.10
CA ASN A 496 11.91 -1.01 0.03
C ASN A 496 11.13 -0.52 1.26
N SER A 497 10.15 0.37 1.05
CA SER A 497 9.25 0.81 2.13
C SER A 497 8.35 -0.32 2.63
N THR A 498 7.84 -1.20 1.76
CA THR A 498 6.99 -2.34 2.16
C THR A 498 7.72 -3.30 3.09
N VAL A 499 8.96 -3.70 2.78
CA VAL A 499 9.74 -4.60 3.65
C VAL A 499 9.93 -4.02 5.05
N HIS A 500 10.33 -2.75 5.14
CA HIS A 500 10.53 -2.10 6.44
C HIS A 500 9.22 -1.82 7.20
N ASN A 501 8.14 -1.51 6.49
CA ASN A 501 6.83 -1.27 7.11
C ASN A 501 6.21 -2.58 7.64
N LEU A 502 6.27 -3.67 6.88
CA LEU A 502 5.85 -4.99 7.32
C LEU A 502 6.68 -5.47 8.53
N LEU A 503 7.98 -5.16 8.58
CA LEU A 503 8.82 -5.46 9.74
C LEU A 503 8.31 -4.77 11.02
N GLU A 504 8.00 -3.47 10.98
CA GLU A 504 7.44 -2.74 12.12
C GLU A 504 6.05 -3.29 12.52
N LEU A 505 5.18 -3.56 11.53
CA LEU A 505 3.87 -4.19 11.75
C LEU A 505 3.97 -5.57 12.42
N VAL A 506 4.97 -6.39 12.06
CA VAL A 506 5.22 -7.69 12.73
C VAL A 506 5.49 -7.49 14.21
N PHE A 507 6.16 -6.41 14.64
CA PHE A 507 6.48 -6.19 16.05
C PHE A 507 5.35 -5.56 16.88
N LEU A 508 4.32 -5.00 16.26
CA LEU A 508 3.19 -4.43 17.00
C LEU A 508 2.50 -5.47 17.91
N PRO A 509 2.15 -5.09 19.16
CA PRO A 509 1.63 -6.04 20.15
C PRO A 509 0.14 -6.38 19.96
N ARG A 510 -0.60 -5.59 19.17
CA ARG A 510 -2.07 -5.68 19.04
C ARG A 510 -2.54 -5.41 17.61
N LEU A 511 -2.22 -6.31 16.69
CA LEU A 511 -2.96 -6.45 15.45
C LEU A 511 -4.17 -7.37 15.67
N CYS A 512 -5.35 -6.99 15.17
CA CYS A 512 -6.57 -7.79 15.28
C CYS A 512 -6.36 -9.22 14.72
N GLY A 513 -7.10 -10.19 15.24
CA GLY A 513 -7.05 -11.56 14.74
C GLY A 513 -8.39 -12.26 14.92
N PHE A 514 -8.72 -13.14 13.99
CA PHE A 514 -9.95 -13.91 14.00
C PHE A 514 -9.65 -15.37 13.61
N CYS A 515 -10.24 -16.32 14.32
CA CYS A 515 -10.22 -17.76 14.04
C CYS A 515 -8.84 -18.33 13.62
N CYS A 516 -7.99 -18.66 14.60
CA CYS A 516 -6.67 -19.31 14.43
C CYS A 516 -5.61 -18.57 13.59
N PHE A 517 -5.98 -17.53 12.82
CA PHE A 517 -5.06 -16.69 12.05
C PHE A 517 -4.97 -15.29 12.67
N SER A 518 -3.78 -14.92 13.14
CA SER A 518 -3.49 -13.55 13.57
C SER A 518 -3.15 -12.69 12.35
N MET A 519 -3.58 -11.42 12.29
CA MET A 519 -3.07 -10.49 11.27
C MET A 519 -1.55 -10.36 11.34
N ARG A 520 -0.94 -10.48 12.53
CA ARG A 520 0.52 -10.52 12.67
C ARG A 520 1.16 -11.71 11.94
N PHE A 521 0.48 -12.86 11.89
CA PHE A 521 0.93 -14.02 11.11
C PHE A 521 0.77 -13.78 9.60
N ILE A 522 -0.34 -13.16 9.17
CA ILE A 522 -0.55 -12.77 7.77
C ILE A 522 0.54 -11.79 7.31
N VAL A 523 0.78 -10.71 8.07
CA VAL A 523 1.84 -9.73 7.82
C VAL A 523 3.22 -10.39 7.78
N PHE A 524 3.51 -11.34 8.67
CA PHE A 524 4.75 -12.12 8.65
C PHE A 524 4.89 -12.97 7.37
N ILE A 525 3.82 -13.66 6.95
CA ILE A 525 3.82 -14.43 5.69
C ILE A 525 4.00 -13.50 4.48
N ASP A 526 3.35 -12.34 4.44
CA ASP A 526 3.50 -11.37 3.35
C ASP A 526 4.92 -10.73 3.33
N LEU A 527 5.56 -10.53 4.49
CA LEU A 527 6.97 -10.13 4.60
C LEU A 527 7.91 -11.19 4.02
N VAL A 528 7.76 -12.45 4.46
CA VAL A 528 8.58 -13.56 3.95
C VAL A 528 8.33 -13.78 2.45
N SER A 529 7.09 -13.69 2.00
CA SER A 529 6.70 -13.79 0.59
C SER A 529 7.38 -12.70 -0.26
N THR A 530 7.36 -11.45 0.21
CA THR A 530 8.01 -10.31 -0.47
C THR A 530 9.52 -10.54 -0.65
N ILE A 531 10.20 -11.06 0.37
CA ILE A 531 11.65 -11.35 0.35
C ILE A 531 11.98 -12.55 -0.56
N VAL A 532 11.16 -13.61 -0.51
CA VAL A 532 11.40 -14.87 -1.24
C VAL A 532 10.92 -14.81 -2.69
N MET A 533 10.15 -13.78 -3.08
CA MET A 533 9.52 -13.65 -4.40
C MET A 533 10.44 -13.95 -5.61
N PRO A 534 11.71 -13.48 -5.65
CA PRO A 534 12.64 -13.85 -6.74
C PRO A 534 12.94 -15.35 -6.80
N ALA A 535 13.15 -15.99 -5.65
CA ALA A 535 13.40 -17.44 -5.60
C ALA A 535 12.16 -18.24 -6.06
N THR A 536 10.95 -17.74 -5.78
CA THR A 536 9.70 -18.33 -6.28
C THR A 536 9.63 -18.35 -7.81
N VAL A 537 10.11 -17.30 -8.50
CA VAL A 537 10.17 -17.26 -9.97
C VAL A 537 11.20 -18.26 -10.51
N VAL A 538 12.37 -18.38 -9.89
CA VAL A 538 13.39 -19.38 -10.27
C VAL A 538 12.84 -20.79 -10.11
N TYR A 539 12.13 -21.07 -9.01
CA TYR A 539 11.47 -22.35 -8.79
C TYR A 539 10.37 -22.62 -9.82
N LEU A 540 9.55 -21.62 -10.19
CA LEU A 540 8.56 -21.76 -11.25
C LEU A 540 9.20 -22.10 -12.61
N GLY A 541 10.32 -21.46 -12.95
CA GLY A 541 11.10 -21.80 -14.15
C GLY A 541 11.63 -23.24 -14.12
N TYR A 542 12.11 -23.70 -12.97
CA TYR A 542 12.54 -25.09 -12.77
C TYR A 542 11.39 -26.10 -12.91
N LEU A 543 10.19 -25.78 -12.42
CA LEU A 543 9.00 -26.62 -12.60
C LEU A 543 8.61 -26.75 -14.08
N ILE A 544 8.64 -25.66 -14.84
CA ILE A 544 8.36 -25.64 -16.28
C ILE A 544 9.42 -26.48 -17.03
N TYR A 545 10.70 -26.33 -16.68
CA TYR A 545 11.80 -27.11 -17.25
C TYR A 545 11.65 -28.62 -16.99
N GLN A 546 11.29 -29.03 -15.77
CA GLN A 546 11.03 -30.44 -15.47
C GLN A 546 9.87 -30.99 -16.29
N LEU A 547 8.73 -30.27 -16.33
CA LEU A 547 7.54 -30.68 -17.07
C LEU A 547 7.80 -30.86 -18.57
N ALA A 548 8.71 -30.07 -19.15
CA ALA A 548 9.07 -30.15 -20.56
C ALA A 548 9.97 -31.35 -20.92
N ILE A 549 10.68 -31.95 -19.96
CA ILE A 549 11.72 -32.97 -20.20
C ILE A 549 11.35 -34.34 -19.63
N SER A 550 10.76 -34.40 -18.43
CA SER A 550 10.52 -35.65 -17.69
C SER A 550 9.14 -35.66 -17.02
N THR A 551 8.21 -36.42 -17.61
CA THR A 551 6.86 -36.63 -17.03
C THR A 551 6.82 -37.60 -15.85
N SER A 552 7.87 -38.41 -15.65
CA SER A 552 7.92 -39.45 -14.61
C SER A 552 7.96 -38.93 -13.18
N ASP A 553 8.63 -37.80 -12.95
CA ASP A 553 8.94 -37.25 -11.62
C ASP A 553 8.35 -35.84 -11.42
N THR A 554 7.31 -35.48 -12.21
CA THR A 554 6.67 -34.17 -12.11
C THR A 554 6.03 -33.96 -10.73
N PRO A 555 6.33 -32.86 -10.01
CA PRO A 555 5.73 -32.57 -8.70
C PRO A 555 4.29 -32.06 -8.86
N LEU A 556 3.37 -32.99 -9.14
CA LEU A 556 1.95 -32.71 -9.41
C LEU A 556 1.27 -31.84 -8.34
N VAL A 557 1.67 -31.98 -7.07
CA VAL A 557 1.14 -31.16 -5.96
C VAL A 557 1.39 -29.66 -6.20
N SER A 558 2.59 -29.28 -6.66
CA SER A 558 2.92 -27.88 -6.96
C SER A 558 2.12 -27.36 -8.16
N VAL A 559 1.89 -28.20 -9.17
CA VAL A 559 1.08 -27.86 -10.36
C VAL A 559 -0.39 -27.67 -9.99
N TYR A 560 -0.98 -28.58 -9.22
CA TYR A 560 -2.36 -28.45 -8.74
C TYR A 560 -2.53 -27.25 -7.82
N LEU A 561 -1.56 -26.95 -6.95
CA LEU A 561 -1.59 -25.77 -6.10
C LEU A 561 -1.58 -24.49 -6.94
N LEU A 562 -0.66 -24.38 -7.90
CA LEU A 562 -0.56 -23.22 -8.80
C LEU A 562 -1.84 -23.01 -9.61
N ALA A 563 -2.40 -24.09 -10.17
CA ALA A 563 -3.66 -24.08 -10.88
C ALA A 563 -4.84 -23.68 -9.98
N ALA A 564 -4.85 -24.09 -8.71
CA ALA A 564 -5.86 -23.66 -7.74
C ALA A 564 -5.74 -22.17 -7.40
N VAL A 565 -4.53 -21.62 -7.22
CA VAL A 565 -4.34 -20.19 -6.90
C VAL A 565 -4.92 -19.30 -8.01
N TYR A 566 -4.45 -19.47 -9.25
CA TYR A 566 -4.91 -18.64 -10.37
C TYR A 566 -6.31 -19.04 -10.87
N GLY A 567 -6.70 -20.31 -10.73
CA GLY A 567 -8.05 -20.79 -11.06
C GLY A 567 -9.14 -20.20 -10.17
N LEU A 568 -8.88 -20.08 -8.85
CA LEU A 568 -9.79 -19.39 -7.93
C LEU A 568 -9.91 -17.90 -8.27
N GLN A 569 -8.80 -17.24 -8.62
CA GLN A 569 -8.82 -15.84 -9.08
C GLN A 569 -9.62 -15.68 -10.38
N ALA A 570 -9.38 -16.53 -11.38
CA ALA A 570 -10.17 -16.55 -12.62
C ALA A 570 -11.67 -16.75 -12.35
N MET A 571 -12.03 -17.69 -11.47
CA MET A 571 -13.40 -17.95 -11.06
C MET A 571 -14.05 -16.73 -10.40
N LEU A 572 -13.30 -15.94 -9.62
CA LEU A 572 -13.79 -14.70 -9.02
C LEU A 572 -14.22 -13.68 -10.09
N PHE A 573 -13.42 -13.51 -11.14
CA PHE A 573 -13.76 -12.61 -12.25
C PHE A 573 -14.97 -13.08 -13.05
N VAL A 574 -15.12 -14.38 -13.26
CA VAL A 574 -16.32 -14.97 -13.89
C VAL A 574 -17.57 -14.69 -13.04
N ILE A 575 -17.50 -14.93 -11.72
CA ILE A 575 -18.63 -14.67 -10.80
C ILE A 575 -19.00 -13.18 -10.77
N LYS A 576 -18.00 -12.28 -10.72
CA LYS A 576 -18.22 -10.82 -10.77
C LYS A 576 -18.55 -10.29 -12.18
N ARG A 577 -18.57 -11.14 -13.20
CA ARG A 577 -18.74 -10.79 -14.63
C ARG A 577 -17.67 -9.82 -15.19
N GLN A 578 -16.51 -9.72 -14.53
CA GLN A 578 -15.42 -8.82 -14.91
C GLN A 578 -14.40 -9.51 -15.84
N TRP A 579 -14.87 -10.03 -16.97
CA TRP A 579 -14.09 -10.84 -17.92
C TRP A 579 -12.77 -10.19 -18.37
N GLN A 580 -12.73 -8.85 -18.45
CA GLN A 580 -11.53 -8.08 -18.78
C GLN A 580 -10.32 -8.39 -17.87
N HIS A 581 -10.54 -8.64 -16.58
CA HIS A 581 -9.44 -8.94 -15.66
C HIS A 581 -8.81 -10.32 -15.88
N ILE A 582 -9.48 -11.23 -16.58
CA ILE A 582 -8.87 -12.50 -17.01
C ILE A 582 -7.84 -12.23 -18.12
N GLY A 583 -8.14 -11.32 -19.05
CA GLY A 583 -7.16 -10.85 -20.04
C GLY A 583 -5.95 -10.17 -19.39
N TRP A 584 -6.20 -9.23 -18.47
CA TRP A 584 -5.14 -8.57 -17.70
C TRP A 584 -4.32 -9.53 -16.83
N MET A 585 -4.95 -10.57 -16.26
CA MET A 585 -4.25 -11.64 -15.55
C MET A 585 -3.26 -12.38 -16.46
N ILE A 586 -3.64 -12.71 -17.70
CA ILE A 586 -2.73 -13.36 -18.67
C ILE A 586 -1.54 -12.45 -19.01
N VAL A 587 -1.79 -11.15 -19.23
CA VAL A 587 -0.71 -10.16 -19.48
C VAL A 587 0.25 -10.10 -18.27
N TYR A 588 -0.27 -10.09 -17.05
CA TYR A 588 0.55 -10.10 -15.84
C TYR A 588 1.29 -11.44 -15.62
N LEU A 589 0.70 -12.59 -15.95
CA LEU A 589 1.38 -13.89 -15.89
C LEU A 589 2.63 -13.92 -16.78
N LEU A 590 2.58 -13.29 -17.95
CA LEU A 590 3.75 -13.10 -18.82
C LEU A 590 4.76 -12.10 -18.23
N ALA A 591 4.29 -11.10 -17.50
CA ALA A 591 5.11 -10.10 -16.81
C ALA A 591 5.65 -10.55 -15.42
N LEU A 592 5.34 -11.76 -14.95
CA LEU A 592 5.84 -12.28 -13.66
C LEU A 592 7.37 -12.18 -13.50
N PRO A 593 8.22 -12.48 -14.50
CA PRO A 593 9.67 -12.30 -14.38
C PRO A 593 10.09 -10.84 -14.13
N VAL A 594 9.28 -9.86 -14.57
CA VAL A 594 9.51 -8.44 -14.31
C VAL A 594 9.16 -8.10 -12.86
N PHE A 595 7.91 -8.33 -12.45
CA PHE A 595 7.42 -7.91 -11.12
C PHE A 595 7.94 -8.75 -9.97
N SER A 596 8.14 -10.05 -10.19
CA SER A 596 8.50 -11.00 -9.14
C SER A 596 9.98 -11.39 -9.10
N PHE A 597 10.78 -11.02 -10.10
CA PHE A 597 12.23 -11.31 -10.12
C PHE A 597 13.10 -10.07 -10.39
N PHE A 598 12.95 -9.42 -11.55
CA PHE A 598 13.83 -8.29 -11.93
C PHE A 598 13.69 -7.08 -11.00
N ILE A 599 12.46 -6.57 -10.83
CA ILE A 599 12.20 -5.37 -10.04
C ILE A 599 12.58 -5.56 -8.56
N PRO A 600 12.24 -6.69 -7.87
CA PRO A 600 12.66 -6.91 -6.49
C PRO A 600 14.18 -7.07 -6.33
N ILE A 601 14.87 -7.75 -7.25
CA ILE A 601 16.34 -7.83 -7.21
C ILE A 601 16.96 -6.44 -7.36
N TYR A 602 16.46 -5.63 -8.29
CA TYR A 602 16.88 -4.23 -8.44
C TYR A 602 16.63 -3.42 -7.16
N ALA A 603 15.46 -3.61 -6.52
CA ALA A 603 15.09 -2.94 -5.28
C ALA A 603 15.99 -3.33 -4.10
N PHE A 604 16.25 -4.62 -3.89
CA PHE A 604 17.15 -5.13 -2.86
C PHE A 604 18.62 -4.78 -3.11
N TRP A 605 19.02 -4.59 -4.38
CA TRP A 605 20.36 -4.09 -4.72
C TRP A 605 20.52 -2.60 -4.41
N HIS A 606 19.45 -1.82 -4.56
CA HIS A 606 19.41 -0.37 -4.30
C HIS A 606 18.60 -0.06 -3.04
N PHE A 607 18.83 -0.82 -1.96
CA PHE A 607 18.07 -0.74 -0.71
C PHE A 607 18.42 0.50 0.13
N ASP A 608 19.54 1.14 -0.20
CA ASP A 608 20.08 2.40 0.33
C ASP A 608 19.87 3.61 -0.59
N ASP A 609 19.19 3.43 -1.74
CA ASP A 609 18.90 4.50 -2.68
C ASP A 609 17.61 5.25 -2.31
N PHE A 610 17.79 6.39 -1.66
CA PHE A 610 16.73 7.32 -1.25
C PHE A 610 16.40 8.41 -2.29
N SER A 611 17.00 8.37 -3.49
CA SER A 611 16.67 9.31 -4.56
C SER A 611 15.21 9.15 -5.00
N TRP A 612 14.51 10.23 -5.35
CA TRP A 612 13.16 10.09 -5.95
C TRP A 612 13.18 9.67 -7.43
N GLY A 613 14.38 9.60 -8.02
CA GLY A 613 14.67 9.05 -9.34
C GLY A 613 13.97 9.78 -10.51
N ASN A 614 14.14 9.23 -11.71
CA ASN A 614 13.59 9.79 -12.96
C ASN A 614 12.05 9.81 -13.02
N THR A 615 11.34 9.42 -11.94
CA THR A 615 9.88 9.48 -11.82
C THR A 615 9.33 10.87 -12.15
N ARG A 616 10.03 11.91 -11.68
CA ARG A 616 9.71 13.33 -11.85
C ARG A 616 11.04 14.09 -11.91
N VAL A 617 11.67 14.11 -13.08
CA VAL A 617 12.92 14.85 -13.29
C VAL A 617 12.64 16.34 -13.07
N VAL A 618 13.37 16.96 -12.14
CA VAL A 618 13.39 18.42 -12.01
C VAL A 618 14.43 18.95 -12.98
N VAL A 619 14.11 20.05 -13.67
CA VAL A 619 15.09 20.76 -14.51
C VAL A 619 16.22 21.22 -13.59
N GLY A 620 17.44 20.68 -13.78
CA GLY A 620 18.64 21.07 -13.02
C GLY A 620 19.49 19.98 -12.37
N ASP A 621 19.17 18.69 -12.51
CA ASP A 621 19.99 17.58 -11.96
C ASP A 621 21.28 17.30 -12.77
N GLY A 622 22.14 18.32 -12.90
CA GLY A 622 23.55 18.18 -13.27
C GLY A 622 24.36 17.62 -12.09
N LYS A 623 25.16 16.56 -12.33
CA LYS A 623 26.00 15.92 -11.31
C LYS A 623 26.91 16.94 -10.59
N LYS A 624 26.68 17.21 -9.31
CA LYS A 624 27.54 18.05 -8.45
C LYS A 624 28.24 17.24 -7.35
N PRO A 625 29.46 17.64 -6.91
CA PRO A 625 30.30 16.87 -6.00
C PRO A 625 29.82 16.95 -4.54
N LYS A 626 30.16 15.92 -3.75
CA LYS A 626 29.91 15.88 -2.30
C LYS A 626 30.90 16.77 -1.55
N PHE A 627 30.49 18.00 -1.24
CA PHE A 627 31.05 18.76 -0.12
C PHE A 627 30.04 18.75 1.03
N VAL A 628 30.45 18.19 2.17
CA VAL A 628 29.68 18.22 3.41
C VAL A 628 30.04 19.53 4.11
N ALA A 629 29.19 20.55 3.95
CA ALA A 629 29.24 21.72 4.82
C ALA A 629 28.75 21.31 6.22
N GLU A 630 29.33 21.91 7.26
CA GLU A 630 28.84 21.72 8.63
C GLU A 630 27.39 22.20 8.72
N VAL A 631 26.53 21.37 9.30
CA VAL A 631 25.09 21.66 9.41
C VAL A 631 24.89 22.59 10.60
N GLU A 632 24.72 23.88 10.32
CA GLU A 632 24.34 24.87 11.34
C GLU A 632 23.06 24.41 12.09
N GLU A 633 23.14 24.35 13.42
CA GLU A 633 21.99 24.05 14.25
C GLU A 633 20.93 25.15 14.13
N PHE A 634 19.66 24.74 14.02
CA PHE A 634 18.53 25.66 13.96
C PHE A 634 17.93 25.87 15.34
N ASP A 635 17.80 27.13 15.76
CA ASP A 635 17.03 27.50 16.94
C ASP A 635 15.56 27.76 16.56
N PRO A 636 14.60 26.93 17.05
CA PRO A 636 13.18 27.15 16.81
C PRO A 636 12.62 28.44 17.39
N SER A 637 13.32 29.09 18.34
CA SER A 637 12.87 30.34 18.98
C SER A 637 12.78 31.52 18.00
N VAL A 638 13.47 31.43 16.85
CA VAL A 638 13.45 32.41 15.75
C VAL A 638 12.06 32.54 15.12
N ILE A 639 11.21 31.52 15.21
CA ILE A 639 9.84 31.57 14.70
C ILE A 639 8.91 32.02 15.85
N PRO A 640 8.31 33.21 15.80
CA PRO A 640 7.44 33.69 16.86
C PRO A 640 6.20 32.80 16.97
N LEU A 641 5.78 32.47 18.19
CA LEU A 641 4.57 31.72 18.46
C LEU A 641 3.58 32.60 19.22
N ARG A 642 2.31 32.63 18.78
CA ARG A 642 1.19 33.32 19.47
C ARG A 642 -0.02 32.40 19.52
N LYS A 643 -0.93 32.57 20.47
CA LYS A 643 -2.23 31.88 20.42
C LYS A 643 -3.17 32.56 19.44
N TRP A 644 -4.12 31.79 18.91
CA TRP A 644 -5.18 32.34 18.08
C TRP A 644 -5.96 33.45 18.81
N ASP A 645 -6.33 33.20 20.08
CA ASP A 645 -7.12 34.15 20.88
C ASP A 645 -6.42 35.52 21.07
N GLU A 646 -5.08 35.54 21.09
CA GLU A 646 -4.25 36.75 21.21
C GLU A 646 -4.19 37.50 19.86
N TYR A 647 -4.01 36.76 18.77
CA TYR A 647 -3.93 37.27 17.41
C TYR A 647 -5.27 37.82 16.90
N GLU A 648 -6.39 37.14 17.22
CA GLU A 648 -7.74 37.61 16.91
C GLU A 648 -8.07 38.92 17.63
N GLN A 649 -7.64 39.09 18.88
CA GLN A 649 -7.75 40.35 19.60
C GLN A 649 -6.92 41.46 18.92
N GLU A 650 -5.68 41.18 18.52
CA GLU A 650 -4.83 42.15 17.81
C GLU A 650 -5.47 42.66 16.51
N ILE A 651 -6.11 41.77 15.73
CA ILE A 651 -6.89 42.15 14.53
C ILE A 651 -8.11 43.01 14.90
N LEU A 652 -8.92 42.58 15.88
CA LEU A 652 -10.16 43.25 16.30
C LEU A 652 -9.92 44.62 16.97
N TYR A 653 -8.81 44.80 17.68
CA TYR A 653 -8.47 46.05 18.38
C TYR A 653 -7.50 46.95 17.59
N GLY A 654 -6.85 46.43 16.54
CA GLY A 654 -5.91 47.17 15.68
C GLY A 654 -6.55 47.95 14.53
N GLN A 655 -7.81 47.69 14.17
CA GLN A 655 -8.49 48.36 13.06
C GLN A 655 -9.21 49.67 13.47
N PRO A 656 -9.26 50.69 12.59
CA PRO A 656 -9.94 51.96 12.88
C PRO A 656 -11.47 51.80 13.02
N GLU A 657 -12.09 52.64 13.86
CA GLU A 657 -13.45 52.48 14.41
C GLU A 657 -14.58 52.17 13.42
N LYS A 658 -14.45 52.52 12.12
CA LYS A 658 -15.46 52.21 11.11
C LYS A 658 -15.60 50.71 10.82
N ALA A 659 -14.50 49.95 10.71
CA ALA A 659 -14.56 48.51 10.45
C ALA A 659 -15.21 47.76 11.62
N ARG A 660 -14.95 48.25 12.84
CA ARG A 660 -15.46 47.74 14.12
C ARG A 660 -16.99 47.71 14.21
N MET A 661 -17.70 48.59 13.49
CA MET A 661 -19.17 48.58 13.43
C MET A 661 -19.75 47.54 12.47
N ASP A 662 -19.04 47.20 11.40
CA ASP A 662 -19.52 46.23 10.41
C ASP A 662 -19.20 44.78 10.84
N ASP A 663 -18.05 44.52 11.47
CA ASP A 663 -17.75 43.22 12.09
C ASP A 663 -18.72 42.92 13.25
N MET A 664 -18.99 43.89 14.12
CA MET A 664 -19.97 43.72 15.21
C MET A 664 -21.39 43.48 14.66
N ARG A 665 -21.73 44.02 13.47
CA ARG A 665 -22.97 43.67 12.77
C ARG A 665 -22.95 42.25 12.18
N SER A 666 -21.80 41.75 11.72
CA SER A 666 -21.64 40.37 11.25
C SER A 666 -21.78 39.35 12.38
N GLU A 667 -21.15 39.61 13.54
CA GLU A 667 -21.36 38.83 14.77
C GLU A 667 -22.83 38.90 15.24
N MET A 668 -23.44 40.08 15.21
CA MET A 668 -24.84 40.23 15.63
C MET A 668 -25.80 39.57 14.64
N SER A 669 -25.48 39.54 13.34
CA SER A 669 -26.25 38.81 12.32
C SER A 669 -26.15 37.29 12.49
N SER A 670 -24.96 36.76 12.74
CA SER A 670 -24.73 35.32 12.99
C SER A 670 -25.32 34.84 14.33
N ARG A 671 -25.43 35.72 15.34
CA ARG A 671 -26.18 35.46 16.58
C ARG A 671 -27.69 35.65 16.41
N ALA A 672 -28.14 36.61 15.61
CA ALA A 672 -29.57 36.83 15.33
C ALA A 672 -30.18 35.74 14.43
N SER A 673 -29.41 35.12 13.53
CA SER A 673 -29.86 33.96 12.75
C SER A 673 -30.20 32.72 13.60
N MET A 674 -29.89 32.72 14.90
CA MET A 674 -30.32 31.67 15.84
C MET A 674 -31.66 31.96 16.53
N TYR A 675 -32.20 33.18 16.47
CA TYR A 675 -33.40 33.57 17.22
C TYR A 675 -34.34 34.47 16.41
N PHE A 676 -35.55 33.95 16.15
CA PHE A 676 -36.72 34.57 15.49
C PHE A 676 -36.71 34.75 13.97
N GLY A 677 -37.45 33.85 13.31
CA GLY A 677 -38.24 34.16 12.11
C GLY A 677 -39.64 33.53 12.26
N PRO A 678 -40.75 34.24 11.94
CA PRO A 678 -42.09 33.68 12.08
C PRO A 678 -42.39 32.63 10.98
N PRO A 679 -43.15 31.57 11.27
CA PRO A 679 -43.39 30.49 10.31
C PRO A 679 -44.32 30.95 9.17
N ARG A 680 -43.93 30.64 7.93
CA ARG A 680 -44.86 30.59 6.78
C ARG A 680 -45.43 29.18 6.65
N PRO A 681 -46.74 28.98 6.35
CA PRO A 681 -47.33 27.65 6.29
C PRO A 681 -46.96 26.92 4.98
N GLY A 682 -46.46 25.69 5.08
CA GLY A 682 -46.06 24.88 3.92
C GLY A 682 -45.24 23.64 4.30
N SER A 683 -45.90 22.65 4.91
CA SER A 683 -45.31 21.40 5.43
C SER A 683 -44.90 20.41 4.30
N ALA A 684 -44.15 19.32 4.52
CA ALA A 684 -43.68 18.70 5.76
C ALA A 684 -42.44 17.81 5.53
N ALA A 685 -41.46 17.86 6.44
CA ALA A 685 -40.74 16.71 7.03
C ALA A 685 -39.65 17.28 7.96
N GLY A 686 -39.68 16.94 9.25
CA GLY A 686 -38.71 17.46 10.21
C GLY A 686 -38.27 16.41 11.21
N SER A 687 -37.04 16.55 11.70
CA SER A 687 -36.52 15.86 12.87
C SER A 687 -35.73 16.85 13.71
N VAL A 688 -36.17 17.02 14.96
CA VAL A 688 -35.50 17.86 15.96
C VAL A 688 -34.58 16.97 16.80
N TYR A 689 -33.32 17.34 16.96
CA TYR A 689 -32.39 16.70 17.90
C TYR A 689 -32.16 17.58 19.14
N PRO A 690 -31.97 16.98 20.33
CA PRO A 690 -31.75 17.73 21.56
C PRO A 690 -30.30 18.24 21.65
N VAL A 691 -30.15 19.49 22.09
CA VAL A 691 -28.83 20.04 22.44
C VAL A 691 -28.43 19.50 23.81
N ASN A 692 -27.49 18.56 23.85
CA ASN A 692 -26.84 18.15 25.09
C ASN A 692 -25.76 19.18 25.46
N ASN A 693 -25.95 19.86 26.58
CA ASN A 693 -25.10 20.96 27.04
C ASN A 693 -23.80 20.41 27.67
N TYR A 694 -22.69 20.42 26.93
CA TYR A 694 -21.38 20.05 27.48
C TYR A 694 -20.80 21.20 28.31
N GLY A 695 -20.96 21.10 29.64
CA GLY A 695 -20.40 22.05 30.59
C GLY A 695 -18.88 21.94 30.70
N TYR A 696 -18.18 23.06 30.54
CA TYR A 696 -16.79 23.20 30.97
C TYR A 696 -16.73 23.19 32.50
N TYR A 697 -16.00 22.22 33.08
CA TYR A 697 -15.67 22.25 34.49
C TYR A 697 -14.57 23.29 34.76
N HIS A 698 -14.98 24.49 35.16
CA HIS A 698 -14.12 25.38 35.94
C HIS A 698 -14.16 24.93 37.40
N ASP A 699 -13.03 24.44 37.90
CA ASP A 699 -12.79 24.38 39.35
C ASP A 699 -12.22 25.73 39.82
N GLY A 700 -12.61 26.18 41.01
CA GLY A 700 -12.28 27.50 41.55
C GLY A 700 -13.51 28.39 41.78
N GLY A 701 -14.23 28.16 42.88
CA GLY A 701 -15.35 28.99 43.31
C GLY A 701 -15.47 29.06 44.83
N ALA A 702 -14.93 30.13 45.43
CA ALA A 702 -15.24 30.47 46.83
C ALA A 702 -16.68 31.00 46.92
N ASN A 703 -17.45 30.54 47.90
CA ASN A 703 -18.84 30.94 48.09
C ASN A 703 -18.98 32.42 48.49
N MET A 704 -19.88 33.14 47.80
CA MET A 704 -20.81 34.02 48.51
C MET A 704 -22.21 33.94 47.91
N GLN A 705 -23.20 33.89 48.80
CA GLN A 705 -24.62 33.70 48.48
C GLN A 705 -25.27 35.03 48.07
N ILE A 706 -26.42 34.95 47.37
CA ILE A 706 -27.63 35.74 47.70
C ILE A 706 -28.87 35.10 47.06
N MET A 707 -30.01 35.28 47.72
CA MET A 707 -31.36 34.78 47.39
C MET A 707 -31.92 35.46 46.09
N ASN A 708 -33.09 35.15 45.51
CA ASN A 708 -34.37 34.78 46.14
C ASN A 708 -35.48 34.40 45.12
N GLN A 709 -36.45 33.56 45.55
CA GLN A 709 -37.91 33.58 45.25
C GLN A 709 -38.47 33.68 43.79
N ASN A 710 -39.67 33.16 43.44
CA ASN A 710 -40.55 32.09 43.96
C ASN A 710 -41.73 31.84 42.97
N MET A 711 -42.61 30.89 43.32
CA MET A 711 -43.93 30.56 42.69
C MET A 711 -43.91 29.84 41.33
N GLY A 712 -44.76 28.83 41.07
CA GLY A 712 -45.63 28.08 41.99
C GLY A 712 -46.90 27.47 41.37
N MET A 713 -47.03 26.14 41.47
CA MET A 713 -48.29 25.34 41.42
C MET A 713 -49.14 25.29 40.13
N ALA A 714 -49.95 24.26 39.83
CA ALA A 714 -49.99 22.82 40.17
C ALA A 714 -50.95 22.08 39.16
N PRO A 715 -51.55 20.87 39.38
CA PRO A 715 -51.55 19.81 38.34
C PRO A 715 -52.96 19.28 37.93
N ALA A 716 -53.04 18.21 37.13
CA ALA A 716 -54.00 17.09 37.35
C ALA A 716 -54.00 15.94 36.30
N MET A 717 -54.07 14.70 36.83
CA MET A 717 -54.90 13.54 36.42
C MET A 717 -54.51 12.63 35.23
N SER A 718 -54.82 11.35 35.45
CA SER A 718 -54.51 10.15 34.66
C SER A 718 -55.78 9.29 34.47
N VAL A 719 -55.82 8.44 33.42
CA VAL A 719 -56.81 7.33 33.29
C VAL A 719 -56.14 6.09 32.64
N HIS A 720 -56.60 4.90 33.05
CA HIS A 720 -56.16 3.54 32.69
C HIS A 720 -56.77 2.97 31.39
N GLY A 721 -56.18 1.86 30.89
CA GLY A 721 -56.87 0.86 30.05
C GLY A 721 -55.94 -0.16 29.35
N GLY A 722 -56.00 -1.45 29.73
CA GLY A 722 -55.36 -2.58 29.00
C GLY A 722 -56.33 -3.22 27.97
N ASP A 723 -56.14 -4.44 27.43
CA ASP A 723 -55.14 -5.50 27.69
C ASP A 723 -55.13 -6.56 26.54
N MET A 724 -54.11 -7.45 26.50
CA MET A 724 -54.02 -8.81 25.89
C MET A 724 -54.27 -9.10 24.38
N GLY A 725 -53.25 -9.75 23.74
CA GLY A 725 -53.41 -11.15 23.27
C GLY A 725 -53.15 -11.54 21.79
N GLY A 726 -52.20 -12.47 21.55
CA GLY A 726 -52.42 -13.61 20.62
C GLY A 726 -51.69 -13.73 19.26
N ASP A 727 -50.50 -14.34 19.26
CA ASP A 727 -49.98 -15.42 18.38
C ASP A 727 -49.96 -15.45 16.81
N ALA A 728 -48.83 -15.98 16.32
CA ALA A 728 -48.61 -16.96 15.23
C ALA A 728 -48.64 -16.59 13.71
N ALA A 729 -47.42 -16.51 13.16
CA ALA A 729 -46.90 -16.95 11.85
C ALA A 729 -47.81 -17.61 10.77
N SER A 730 -47.63 -17.18 9.50
CA SER A 730 -46.95 -17.94 8.40
C SER A 730 -47.54 -17.81 6.97
N ILE A 731 -46.64 -17.96 5.97
CA ILE A 731 -46.82 -18.38 4.56
C ILE A 731 -47.37 -17.37 3.52
N ALA A 732 -46.84 -17.54 2.30
CA ALA A 732 -46.96 -16.70 1.11
C ALA A 732 -48.29 -16.79 0.35
N GLY A 733 -48.57 -15.77 -0.47
CA GLY A 733 -49.64 -15.76 -1.47
C GLY A 733 -49.41 -14.71 -2.56
N THR A 734 -49.19 -15.16 -3.80
CA THR A 734 -49.04 -14.30 -4.99
C THR A 734 -50.35 -13.64 -5.41
N SER A 735 -50.29 -12.44 -5.99
CA SER A 735 -51.34 -11.91 -6.87
C SER A 735 -50.74 -11.15 -8.05
N MET A 736 -51.17 -11.50 -9.27
CA MET A 736 -50.89 -10.74 -10.50
C MET A 736 -52.03 -9.76 -10.77
N MET A 737 -51.75 -8.61 -11.40
CA MET A 737 -52.77 -7.93 -12.20
C MET A 737 -52.25 -7.42 -13.55
N HIS A 738 -52.98 -7.86 -14.58
CA HIS A 738 -53.24 -7.24 -15.88
C HIS A 738 -52.10 -6.61 -16.71
N ARG A 739 -51.67 -7.43 -17.66
CA ARG A 739 -51.22 -7.03 -19.00
C ARG A 739 -52.44 -6.71 -19.87
N ASN A 740 -52.42 -5.61 -20.62
CA ASN A 740 -53.26 -5.43 -21.82
C ASN A 740 -52.35 -5.12 -23.02
N GLY A 741 -52.72 -5.57 -24.21
CA GLY A 741 -51.90 -5.48 -25.41
C GLY A 741 -52.57 -4.71 -26.55
N GLY A 742 -51.74 -4.18 -27.45
CA GLY A 742 -52.18 -3.59 -28.71
C GLY A 742 -50.97 -3.44 -29.63
N GLY A 743 -50.96 -4.15 -30.75
CA GLY A 743 -49.88 -4.11 -31.73
C GLY A 743 -50.28 -3.37 -33.01
N GLY A 744 -49.29 -2.91 -33.76
CA GLY A 744 -49.46 -2.33 -35.10
C GLY A 744 -48.13 -2.32 -35.86
N GLN A 745 -48.11 -2.93 -37.04
CA GLN A 745 -46.98 -2.91 -37.98
C GLN A 745 -47.19 -1.85 -39.07
N GLY A 746 -46.12 -1.33 -39.68
CA GLY A 746 -46.21 -0.74 -41.03
C GLY A 746 -45.08 0.21 -41.46
N GLY A 747 -44.22 -0.24 -42.40
CA GLY A 747 -43.34 0.59 -43.25
C GLY A 747 -41.89 0.83 -42.74
N GLY A 748 -40.82 0.74 -43.55
CA GLY A 748 -40.65 0.17 -44.90
C GLY A 748 -39.82 1.04 -45.88
N PHE A 749 -38.57 0.62 -46.19
CA PHE A 749 -37.66 1.14 -47.27
C PHE A 749 -37.17 2.61 -47.09
N MET A 750 -35.97 3.10 -47.47
CA MET A 750 -34.73 2.67 -48.21
C MET A 750 -33.51 3.47 -47.63
N GLY A 751 -32.22 3.38 -48.04
CA GLY A 751 -31.50 2.51 -49.01
C GLY A 751 -30.13 3.09 -49.46
N ASP A 752 -29.02 2.45 -49.07
CA ASP A 752 -27.61 2.46 -49.59
C ASP A 752 -26.75 3.74 -49.85
N ALA A 753 -25.43 3.58 -49.57
CA ALA A 753 -24.25 3.88 -50.44
C ALA A 753 -23.16 4.96 -50.08
N ILE A 754 -21.93 4.45 -49.79
CA ILE A 754 -20.61 4.80 -50.41
C ILE A 754 -19.62 5.87 -49.80
N SER A 755 -18.39 5.38 -49.47
CA SER A 755 -17.03 6.02 -49.51
C SER A 755 -16.67 7.22 -48.59
N LEU A 756 -15.40 7.58 -48.26
CA LEU A 756 -13.99 7.10 -48.40
C LEU A 756 -13.26 7.56 -47.08
N HIS A 757 -12.04 7.20 -46.64
CA HIS A 757 -10.75 7.04 -47.32
C HIS A 757 -9.70 6.38 -46.37
N ILE A 758 -8.68 5.69 -46.90
CA ILE A 758 -7.54 5.11 -46.14
C ILE A 758 -6.24 5.44 -46.91
N PRO A 759 -5.16 5.92 -46.29
CA PRO A 759 -3.84 6.00 -46.93
C PRO A 759 -3.07 4.68 -46.79
N GLN A 760 -2.63 4.10 -47.91
CA GLN A 760 -1.69 2.97 -47.95
C GLN A 760 -0.23 3.44 -47.99
N PHE A 761 0.67 2.57 -47.50
CA PHE A 761 2.11 2.66 -47.75
C PHE A 761 2.45 2.47 -49.24
N SER A 762 3.50 3.14 -49.71
CA SER A 762 4.16 2.85 -50.99
C SER A 762 5.68 2.84 -50.81
N LEU A 763 6.28 1.71 -51.17
CA LEU A 763 7.72 1.56 -51.42
C LEU A 763 7.91 1.50 -52.94
N ASN A 764 8.77 2.32 -53.52
CA ASN A 764 9.48 1.88 -54.72
C ASN A 764 10.85 2.55 -54.91
N THR A 765 11.73 1.84 -55.58
CA THR A 765 13.14 2.16 -55.86
C THR A 765 13.32 2.84 -57.22
N GLY A 766 14.44 3.55 -57.41
CA GLY A 766 14.87 4.12 -58.69
C GLY A 766 16.37 4.39 -58.72
N PHE A 767 17.04 4.02 -59.82
CA PHE A 767 18.51 3.92 -59.95
C PHE A 767 19.04 4.81 -61.10
N MET A 768 20.38 4.95 -61.17
CA MET A 768 21.23 5.29 -62.35
C MET A 768 21.64 6.75 -62.68
N GLY A 769 22.98 6.91 -62.88
CA GLY A 769 23.66 7.95 -63.68
C GLY A 769 24.24 9.15 -62.90
N GLY A 770 25.50 9.58 -63.05
CA GLY A 770 26.65 9.08 -63.83
C GLY A 770 27.73 10.17 -64.00
N ASN A 771 29.03 9.81 -64.02
CA ASN A 771 30.24 10.69 -64.02
C ASN A 771 30.42 11.60 -62.78
N GLY A 772 31.63 11.97 -62.35
CA GLY A 772 32.98 11.58 -62.80
C GLY A 772 33.97 12.74 -62.70
N GLY A 773 35.13 12.54 -62.04
CA GLY A 773 36.25 13.50 -62.05
C GLY A 773 36.69 14.00 -60.67
N SER A 774 37.90 13.60 -60.26
CA SER A 774 38.63 14.22 -59.14
C SER A 774 39.34 15.48 -59.63
N LEU A 775 39.32 16.59 -58.87
CA LEU A 775 40.36 17.64 -58.88
C LEU A 775 40.15 18.63 -57.71
N MET A 776 41.27 19.00 -57.09
CA MET A 776 41.50 20.14 -56.20
C MET A 776 42.71 20.90 -56.81
N PRO A 777 43.00 22.17 -56.47
CA PRO A 777 42.30 23.10 -55.57
C PRO A 777 42.05 24.52 -56.17
N ASP A 778 41.51 25.42 -55.33
CA ASP A 778 41.97 26.82 -55.12
C ASP A 778 40.97 28.01 -55.26
N SER A 779 41.07 28.90 -54.27
CA SER A 779 40.62 30.29 -54.08
C SER A 779 39.33 30.86 -54.74
N GLY A 780 38.24 30.88 -53.96
CA GLY A 780 37.35 32.04 -53.77
C GLY A 780 36.12 32.22 -54.69
N PRO A 781 35.18 33.15 -54.36
CA PRO A 781 34.78 33.67 -53.04
C PRO A 781 33.44 33.06 -52.58
N VAL A 782 33.31 32.72 -51.29
CA VAL A 782 32.03 32.22 -50.72
C VAL A 782 31.22 33.40 -50.14
N PRO A 783 29.94 33.60 -50.52
CA PRO A 783 29.07 34.60 -49.90
C PRO A 783 28.70 34.25 -48.45
N TYR A 784 28.31 35.28 -47.69
CA TYR A 784 28.25 35.31 -46.22
C TYR A 784 27.47 34.18 -45.50
N PRO A 785 27.89 33.83 -44.26
CA PRO A 785 27.11 33.00 -43.35
C PRO A 785 26.03 33.80 -42.62
N SER A 786 24.86 33.20 -42.37
CA SER A 786 23.83 33.80 -41.52
C SER A 786 23.01 32.74 -40.78
N GLY A 787 23.61 32.15 -39.76
CA GLY A 787 22.89 31.58 -38.63
C GLY A 787 23.60 32.06 -37.37
N MET A 788 22.88 32.68 -36.44
CA MET A 788 23.55 33.31 -35.30
C MET A 788 24.31 32.30 -34.41
N PRO A 789 25.44 32.70 -33.77
CA PRO A 789 26.19 31.81 -32.90
C PRO A 789 25.37 31.41 -31.67
N ASN A 790 25.48 30.14 -31.28
CA ASN A 790 24.78 29.59 -30.13
C ASN A 790 25.10 30.31 -28.80
N GLU A 791 26.30 30.88 -28.67
CA GLU A 791 26.70 31.71 -27.52
C GLU A 791 25.85 32.98 -27.38
N VAL A 792 25.44 33.61 -28.49
CA VAL A 792 24.63 34.84 -28.47
C VAL A 792 23.21 34.54 -28.00
N LEU A 793 22.63 33.41 -28.43
CA LEU A 793 21.35 32.92 -27.93
C LEU A 793 21.41 32.66 -26.41
N MET A 794 22.47 32.02 -25.93
CA MET A 794 22.68 31.77 -24.50
C MET A 794 22.84 33.08 -23.70
N GLN A 795 23.56 34.07 -24.23
CA GLN A 795 23.69 35.40 -23.61
C GLN A 795 22.36 36.16 -23.60
N SER A 796 21.57 36.10 -24.67
CA SER A 796 20.24 36.72 -24.72
C SER A 796 19.29 36.09 -23.69
N VAL A 797 19.31 34.75 -23.57
CA VAL A 797 18.55 34.01 -22.55
C VAL A 797 19.01 34.41 -21.14
N ARG A 798 20.33 34.47 -20.86
CA ARG A 798 20.87 34.97 -19.57
C ARG A 798 20.38 36.38 -19.26
N ARG A 799 20.40 37.28 -20.24
CA ARG A 799 19.97 38.67 -20.07
C ARG A 799 18.48 38.75 -19.72
N ILE A 800 17.60 38.15 -20.52
CA ILE A 800 16.15 38.14 -20.29
C ILE A 800 15.82 37.52 -18.93
N LEU A 801 16.36 36.33 -18.64
CA LEU A 801 16.11 35.65 -17.37
C LEU A 801 16.77 36.33 -16.16
N SER A 802 17.64 37.32 -16.35
CA SER A 802 18.21 38.13 -15.25
C SER A 802 17.34 39.33 -14.85
N SER A 803 16.54 39.86 -15.76
CA SER A 803 15.78 41.11 -15.56
C SER A 803 14.32 40.92 -15.18
N VAL A 804 13.78 39.69 -15.27
CA VAL A 804 12.35 39.42 -15.02
C VAL A 804 12.15 38.45 -13.85
N ASP A 805 10.98 38.55 -13.23
CA ASP A 805 10.47 37.63 -12.22
C ASP A 805 10.12 36.27 -12.85
N LEU A 806 10.63 35.21 -12.25
CA LEU A 806 10.40 33.83 -12.67
C LEU A 806 8.97 33.34 -12.37
N MET A 807 8.22 34.05 -11.52
CA MET A 807 6.81 33.75 -11.22
C MET A 807 5.84 34.15 -12.34
N LEU A 808 6.23 35.13 -13.17
CA LEU A 808 5.37 35.75 -14.18
C LEU A 808 5.74 35.39 -15.63
N VAL A 809 6.85 34.67 -15.83
CA VAL A 809 7.43 34.40 -17.15
C VAL A 809 7.41 32.93 -17.52
N THR A 810 6.76 32.63 -18.64
CA THR A 810 6.75 31.31 -19.27
C THR A 810 7.94 31.10 -20.21
N LYS A 811 8.36 29.85 -20.39
CA LYS A 811 9.35 29.48 -21.45
C LYS A 811 8.91 29.94 -22.86
N LYS A 812 7.60 30.12 -23.11
CA LYS A 812 7.08 30.64 -24.38
C LYS A 812 7.38 32.14 -24.56
N GLN A 813 7.14 32.95 -23.54
CA GLN A 813 7.48 34.38 -23.56
C GLN A 813 9.00 34.57 -23.71
N VAL A 814 9.82 33.80 -22.98
CA VAL A 814 11.29 33.89 -23.16
C VAL A 814 11.71 33.53 -24.58
N ARG A 815 11.16 32.48 -25.20
CA ARG A 815 11.44 32.16 -26.62
C ARG A 815 11.04 33.30 -27.57
N GLN A 816 9.89 33.93 -27.36
CA GLN A 816 9.44 35.07 -28.18
C GLN A 816 10.32 36.31 -27.98
N GLN A 817 10.75 36.57 -26.74
CA GLN A 817 11.61 37.70 -26.41
C GLN A 817 13.06 37.48 -26.88
N VAL A 818 13.57 36.24 -26.82
CA VAL A 818 14.82 35.84 -27.49
C VAL A 818 14.70 36.07 -28.99
N ALA A 819 13.61 35.64 -29.64
CA ALA A 819 13.43 35.85 -31.08
C ALA A 819 13.41 37.35 -31.47
N GLN A 820 12.82 38.20 -30.64
CA GLN A 820 12.84 39.66 -30.83
C GLN A 820 14.24 40.25 -30.60
N ASP A 821 14.89 39.92 -29.48
CA ASP A 821 16.26 40.35 -29.15
C ASP A 821 17.29 39.92 -30.19
N CYS A 822 17.07 38.76 -30.80
CA CYS A 822 17.94 38.11 -31.77
C CYS A 822 17.54 38.37 -33.22
N ASN A 823 16.45 39.11 -33.47
CA ASN A 823 15.87 39.38 -34.78
C ASN A 823 15.69 38.11 -35.66
N MET A 824 15.19 37.04 -35.03
CA MET A 824 14.94 35.74 -35.67
C MET A 824 13.54 35.70 -36.28
N ASP A 825 13.40 35.05 -37.44
CA ASP A 825 12.08 34.71 -37.99
C ASP A 825 11.46 33.47 -37.28
N MET A 826 10.20 33.16 -37.63
CA MET A 826 9.47 32.07 -37.00
C MET A 826 10.00 30.68 -37.38
N ASP A 827 10.62 30.53 -38.56
CA ASP A 827 11.15 29.25 -39.02
C ASP A 827 12.52 28.96 -38.37
N GLU A 828 13.38 29.96 -38.22
CA GLU A 828 14.61 29.85 -37.43
C GLU A 828 14.32 29.66 -35.93
N LEU A 829 13.30 30.34 -35.38
CA LEU A 829 12.84 30.11 -34.01
C LEU A 829 12.33 28.67 -33.80
N ASN A 830 11.57 28.13 -34.76
CA ASN A 830 11.09 26.75 -34.69
C ASN A 830 12.24 25.74 -34.80
N ALA A 831 13.20 25.97 -35.72
CA ALA A 831 14.39 25.13 -35.88
C ALA A 831 15.29 25.12 -34.63
N ARG A 832 15.41 26.25 -33.92
CA ARG A 832 16.25 26.38 -32.71
C ARG A 832 15.49 26.24 -31.38
N LYS A 833 14.17 25.98 -31.41
CA LYS A 833 13.31 25.88 -30.23
C LYS A 833 13.83 24.92 -29.15
N SER A 834 14.37 23.78 -29.57
CA SER A 834 14.98 22.78 -28.68
C SER A 834 16.24 23.31 -28.00
N PHE A 835 17.12 23.96 -28.75
CA PHE A 835 18.36 24.56 -28.23
C PHE A 835 18.07 25.73 -27.28
N ILE A 836 17.14 26.64 -27.64
CA ILE A 836 16.75 27.76 -26.78
C ILE A 836 16.12 27.25 -25.47
N ASN A 837 15.32 26.18 -25.51
CA ASN A 837 14.84 25.53 -24.28
C ASN A 837 15.98 25.01 -23.40
N VAL A 838 16.99 24.35 -23.99
CA VAL A 838 18.17 23.88 -23.24
C VAL A 838 18.93 25.05 -22.62
N CYS A 839 19.12 26.18 -23.32
CA CYS A 839 19.72 27.37 -22.74
C CYS A 839 18.86 28.00 -21.64
N ILE A 840 17.53 28.05 -21.79
CA ILE A 840 16.61 28.52 -20.74
C ILE A 840 16.77 27.67 -19.50
N ASP A 841 16.76 26.35 -19.67
CA ASP A 841 16.93 25.39 -18.58
C ASP A 841 18.31 25.55 -17.92
N GLU A 842 19.39 25.66 -18.70
CA GLU A 842 20.76 25.85 -18.21
C GLU A 842 20.94 27.17 -17.42
N VAL A 843 20.32 28.27 -17.87
CA VAL A 843 20.37 29.57 -17.18
C VAL A 843 19.51 29.58 -15.92
N LEU A 844 18.35 28.93 -15.92
CA LEU A 844 17.56 28.73 -14.70
C LEU A 844 18.38 27.93 -13.68
N ASN A 845 19.16 26.92 -14.11
CA ASN A 845 20.05 26.13 -13.26
C ASN A 845 21.27 26.89 -12.69
N GLU A 846 21.59 28.09 -13.22
CA GLU A 846 22.61 28.99 -12.67
C GLU A 846 22.02 30.01 -11.70
N ARG A 847 20.72 30.30 -11.80
CA ARG A 847 20.01 31.29 -10.97
C ARG A 847 19.36 30.64 -9.73
N LEU A 848 19.06 29.33 -9.80
CA LEU A 848 18.59 28.44 -8.73
C LEU A 848 19.76 27.75 -7.99
#